data_AF-A0AAD4KN29-F1
#
_entry.id   AF-A0AAD4KN29-F1
#
_cell.length_a   1.000
_cell.length_b   1.000
_cell.length_c   1.000
_cell.angle_alpha   90.00
_cell.angle_beta   90.00
_cell.angle_gamma   90.00
#
_symmetry.space_group_name_H-M   'P 1'
#
loop_
_entity.id
_entity.type
_entity.pdbx_description
1 polymer ?
#
loop_
_entity_poly.entity_id
_entity_poly.type
_entity_poly.pdbx_seq_one_letter_code
_entity_poly.pdbx_strand_id
1 'polypeptide(L)'
;MADAKYQPVSQADAGDTHPQSTEPEHQYSTPISNHDHHDQNWHSLDDIVASDLSEEDEADDDAMATLMRKRKWKRDGDNDSDSSRLRRAGNVLKASIVKNRLCLIDSPPWYPSPRGGTSETWAHSYQKAKVMVQNMTLLEKVNVTTGVGWSMGLCVGNTGPAIEAGFPSLCLQDGPLGIRFADHITAFPAGLTTAATWNRTLIEERGYLLGKEARGKGVNVLLGPSMGPLGLAPAGGRNWEGFSPDPVLSGIAAADTIKGIQKTGVMATAKHFVLNEQEHFRQGGEWLLPNAISSNIDDRALHEVFIWPFAESIRANVASVMCSYQMVNNSYACGNSKLLNGILKDELGFEGFVQSDWLAQRSGITSALAGLDMSMPGDGFAWADGDSFWGEKLTIAVLNGTMPMERLNDMVTRIVAAWYQLGQDEPGDNPTSPNFSSWTNDEYGHLYEGSGDKTSGKVNKFVDVQGSGDEAHSITARRVAAEGTVLVKNDNGILPLSPQGQGIEGNIYHVGIFGEDAGPGKGPNACVDRGCNQGTLGSGWGSGAVEFPYLVTPYDALKESFDAGKVDVQGFLTNEISDQDLQRHDLCMVFVNSDSGEGYLKWESVRGDRNDLYLQKYGDDLVQKVADNCGGSAGDTIVVVHAVGPVILEKWIEHPRVKAVVLAHLPGEESGNALADVFFGRVDASGRLPYTIGRSLEDYGESAQVLYFPNAIVPQVNFTDGLYIDYRYFDKHDISPRYEFGFGLSYATFDYSDLTISPVRDKSLLPPPRPQAPVSPPEYSKEKPDAKSVLFPAGFKKLHKYIYPYLSDLSAIKQKHFEFPKGYETTQPLSPAGGGAGGNPSLYETFVIVTVNVTNTGNRTGQEVVQLYVSFPDNVEDRDDKFRESIEFPTRVLRAFDKVEIAPGRTKRVEMALTRKDLSFWSTRRQNWVMPVEGRFKIEVGRSSRDLPLQGEY
;
A
#
# COMPACT_ATOMS: atom_id res chain seq x y z
N MET A 1 -25.91 -44.66 26.04
CA MET A 1 -27.16 -45.32 26.44
C MET A 1 -28.23 -44.95 25.44
N ALA A 2 -28.74 -45.97 24.73
CA ALA A 2 -29.96 -46.08 23.90
C ALA A 2 -30.38 -44.88 23.02
N ASP A 3 -30.28 -44.96 21.68
CA ASP A 3 -31.20 -45.68 20.74
C ASP A 3 -32.59 -44.99 20.68
N ALA A 4 -33.26 -44.77 19.53
CA ALA A 4 -33.20 -45.34 18.19
C ALA A 4 -34.00 -44.42 17.21
N LYS A 5 -33.62 -44.27 15.92
CA LYS A 5 -34.18 -44.95 14.71
C LYS A 5 -35.64 -44.57 14.37
N TYR A 6 -36.09 -44.31 13.13
CA TYR A 6 -35.84 -44.93 11.81
C TYR A 6 -36.62 -44.14 10.72
N GLN A 7 -36.14 -44.09 9.46
CA GLN A 7 -36.98 -43.84 8.25
C GLN A 7 -37.72 -45.16 7.84
N PRO A 8 -38.28 -45.44 6.62
CA PRO A 8 -38.50 -44.66 5.37
C PRO A 8 -39.81 -45.00 4.56
N VAL A 9 -39.90 -44.49 3.31
CA VAL A 9 -40.44 -45.13 2.06
C VAL A 9 -41.78 -44.66 1.42
N SER A 10 -41.63 -43.91 0.31
CA SER A 10 -42.12 -44.04 -1.10
C SER A 10 -43.60 -44.18 -1.57
N GLN A 11 -43.85 -43.45 -2.67
CA GLN A 11 -44.42 -43.83 -4.00
C GLN A 11 -45.92 -43.71 -4.35
N ALA A 12 -46.13 -42.93 -5.43
CA ALA A 12 -46.84 -43.22 -6.70
C ALA A 12 -48.34 -42.87 -6.93
N ASP A 13 -48.51 -41.97 -7.92
CA ASP A 13 -49.34 -42.00 -9.15
C ASP A 13 -50.89 -41.88 -9.19
N ALA A 14 -51.30 -40.94 -10.06
CA ALA A 14 -52.22 -41.06 -11.22
C ALA A 14 -53.53 -40.22 -11.22
N GLY A 15 -53.71 -39.44 -12.31
CA GLY A 15 -55.00 -39.40 -13.04
C GLY A 15 -55.68 -38.05 -13.33
N ASP A 16 -55.46 -37.56 -14.55
CA ASP A 16 -56.08 -36.49 -15.37
C ASP A 16 -57.53 -35.98 -15.10
N THR A 17 -57.76 -34.68 -15.37
CA THR A 17 -58.70 -34.18 -16.43
C THR A 17 -58.55 -32.66 -16.66
N HIS A 18 -58.39 -32.27 -17.94
CA HIS A 18 -58.45 -30.91 -18.51
C HIS A 18 -59.85 -30.68 -19.14
N PRO A 19 -60.34 -29.44 -19.50
CA PRO A 19 -59.62 -28.53 -20.42
C PRO A 19 -59.95 -26.99 -20.39
N GLN A 20 -59.21 -26.25 -21.24
CA GLN A 20 -59.47 -24.90 -21.84
C GLN A 20 -59.31 -23.67 -20.90
N SER A 21 -58.63 -22.56 -21.23
CA SER A 21 -58.25 -21.96 -22.53
C SER A 21 -57.18 -20.83 -22.39
N THR A 22 -56.56 -20.47 -23.53
CA THR A 22 -55.78 -19.24 -23.93
C THR A 22 -54.27 -19.08 -23.63
N GLU A 23 -53.46 -19.56 -24.60
CA GLU A 23 -52.18 -19.12 -25.26
C GLU A 23 -51.46 -17.77 -24.91
N PRO A 24 -50.21 -17.50 -25.40
CA PRO A 24 -49.00 -18.35 -25.39
C PRO A 24 -47.65 -17.61 -25.09
N GLU A 25 -46.64 -18.43 -24.77
CA GLU A 25 -45.17 -18.37 -24.89
C GLU A 25 -44.42 -17.09 -25.34
N HIS A 26 -43.31 -16.79 -24.62
CA HIS A 26 -41.98 -16.69 -25.25
C HIS A 26 -40.86 -17.10 -24.27
N GLN A 27 -40.12 -18.15 -24.67
CA GLN A 27 -38.86 -18.60 -24.08
C GLN A 27 -37.75 -17.57 -24.32
N TYR A 28 -36.95 -17.27 -23.28
CA TYR A 28 -35.60 -16.74 -23.44
C TYR A 28 -34.59 -17.80 -23.03
N SER A 29 -34.20 -18.59 -24.02
CA SER A 29 -32.89 -19.23 -24.07
C SER A 29 -32.18 -18.65 -25.28
N THR A 30 -31.13 -17.85 -25.06
CA THR A 30 -30.14 -17.56 -26.09
C THR A 30 -28.72 -17.70 -25.53
N PRO A 31 -27.90 -18.55 -26.16
CA PRO A 31 -26.46 -18.63 -25.94
C PRO A 31 -25.76 -17.51 -26.71
N ILE A 32 -24.69 -16.95 -26.14
CA ILE A 32 -23.86 -15.96 -26.84
C ILE A 32 -23.00 -16.73 -27.84
N SER A 33 -23.31 -16.53 -29.12
CA SER A 33 -22.59 -17.07 -30.27
C SER A 33 -21.38 -16.20 -30.65
N ASN A 34 -20.33 -16.91 -31.05
CA ASN A 34 -19.23 -16.51 -31.93
C ASN A 34 -19.47 -15.29 -32.82
N HIS A 35 -18.50 -14.38 -32.84
CA HIS A 35 -18.13 -13.66 -34.05
C HIS A 35 -16.65 -13.94 -34.36
N ASP A 36 -16.45 -14.66 -35.46
CA ASP A 36 -15.17 -14.99 -36.06
C ASP A 36 -14.73 -13.90 -37.05
N HIS A 37 -13.40 -13.73 -37.08
CA HIS A 37 -12.52 -13.31 -38.16
C HIS A 37 -12.62 -11.89 -38.76
N HIS A 38 -11.58 -11.10 -38.46
CA HIS A 38 -10.71 -10.59 -39.51
C HIS A 38 -9.24 -10.84 -39.16
N ASP A 39 -8.64 -11.76 -39.92
CA ASP A 39 -7.20 -11.96 -40.02
C ASP A 39 -6.48 -10.67 -40.43
N GLN A 40 -5.47 -10.27 -39.67
CA GLN A 40 -4.25 -9.72 -40.26
C GLN A 40 -3.03 -10.31 -39.55
N ASN A 41 -2.29 -11.11 -40.30
CA ASN A 41 -0.97 -11.64 -39.97
C ASN A 41 -0.03 -10.51 -39.54
N TRP A 42 0.37 -10.51 -38.28
CA TRP A 42 1.53 -9.75 -37.83
C TRP A 42 2.78 -10.58 -38.10
N HIS A 43 3.54 -10.17 -39.12
CA HIS A 43 4.88 -10.69 -39.34
C HIS A 43 5.78 -10.35 -38.14
N SER A 44 6.61 -11.31 -37.73
CA SER A 44 7.60 -11.17 -36.65
C SER A 44 8.54 -10.00 -36.90
N LEU A 45 8.80 -9.20 -35.85
CA LEU A 45 9.88 -8.22 -35.79
C LEU A 45 11.24 -8.87 -35.50
N ASP A 46 11.49 -10.03 -36.10
CA ASP A 46 12.81 -10.64 -36.19
C ASP A 46 13.42 -10.21 -37.52
N ASP A 47 13.96 -8.99 -37.57
CA ASP A 47 15.06 -8.55 -38.44
C ASP A 47 15.17 -7.02 -38.42
N ILE A 48 15.73 -6.48 -37.34
CA ILE A 48 16.50 -5.23 -37.42
C ILE A 48 17.86 -5.53 -36.80
N VAL A 49 18.82 -5.80 -37.68
CA VAL A 49 20.24 -5.89 -37.36
C VAL A 49 20.70 -4.51 -36.92
N ALA A 50 21.23 -4.43 -35.70
CA ALA A 50 22.04 -3.32 -35.26
C ALA A 50 23.33 -3.27 -36.10
N SER A 51 23.53 -2.21 -36.86
CA SER A 51 24.84 -1.82 -37.37
C SER A 51 24.96 -0.31 -37.47
N ASP A 52 25.95 0.21 -36.73
CA ASP A 52 26.60 1.52 -36.84
C ASP A 52 25.75 2.80 -36.75
N LEU A 53 25.74 3.38 -35.56
CA LEU A 53 25.57 4.82 -35.36
C LEU A 53 26.95 5.45 -35.21
N SER A 54 27.53 5.88 -36.33
CA SER A 54 28.55 6.92 -36.37
C SER A 54 28.13 7.97 -37.40
N GLU A 55 28.01 9.22 -36.93
CA GLU A 55 28.05 10.48 -37.69
C GLU A 55 27.15 10.57 -38.94
N GLU A 56 26.02 11.30 -38.84
CA GLU A 56 25.69 12.42 -39.74
C GLU A 56 24.35 13.07 -39.33
N ASP A 57 24.46 14.35 -38.94
CA ASP A 57 23.37 15.31 -38.76
C ASP A 57 22.83 15.80 -40.13
N GLU A 58 21.58 16.27 -40.14
CA GLU A 58 20.92 17.06 -41.20
C GLU A 58 20.46 16.34 -42.49
N ALA A 59 19.35 15.59 -42.44
CA ALA A 59 18.40 15.50 -43.57
C ALA A 59 17.09 14.80 -43.17
N ASP A 60 16.09 15.51 -42.62
CA ASP A 60 14.73 14.95 -42.58
C ASP A 60 13.58 16.00 -42.51
N ASP A 61 13.75 17.14 -43.18
CA ASP A 61 12.70 18.17 -43.28
C ASP A 61 11.76 18.01 -44.50
N ASP A 62 11.99 17.04 -45.41
CA ASP A 62 11.26 16.97 -46.70
C ASP A 62 10.26 15.80 -46.84
N ALA A 63 10.24 14.85 -45.88
CA ALA A 63 9.32 13.70 -45.93
C ALA A 63 7.86 14.07 -45.54
N MET A 64 7.67 15.07 -44.67
CA MET A 64 6.33 15.47 -44.19
C MET A 64 5.60 16.46 -45.12
N ALA A 65 6.32 17.14 -46.04
CA ALA A 65 5.70 18.06 -46.99
C ALA A 65 4.99 17.33 -48.16
N THR A 66 5.39 16.08 -48.45
CA THR A 66 4.94 15.34 -49.63
C THR A 66 3.62 14.57 -49.39
N LEU A 67 3.28 14.25 -48.14
CA LEU A 67 2.03 13.56 -47.80
C LEU A 67 0.78 14.49 -47.83
N MET A 68 0.98 15.81 -47.70
CA MET A 68 -0.11 16.79 -47.59
C MET A 68 -0.66 17.30 -48.94
N ARG A 69 -0.12 16.86 -50.09
CA ARG A 69 -0.49 17.39 -51.42
C ARG A 69 -1.51 16.57 -52.23
N LYS A 70 -2.12 15.52 -51.68
CA LYS A 70 -3.17 14.76 -52.39
C LYS A 70 -4.37 14.43 -51.51
N ARG A 71 -5.20 15.43 -51.22
CA ARG A 71 -6.66 15.26 -51.06
C ARG A 71 -7.34 16.63 -51.16
N LYS A 72 -8.09 16.80 -52.24
CA LYS A 72 -8.78 18.03 -52.64
C LYS A 72 -10.18 18.01 -52.02
N TRP A 73 -10.36 18.68 -50.89
CA TRP A 73 -11.70 19.04 -50.40
C TRP A 73 -11.90 20.55 -50.53
N LYS A 74 -12.95 20.91 -51.29
CA LYS A 74 -13.44 22.27 -51.52
C LYS A 74 -14.24 22.71 -50.29
N ARG A 75 -13.91 23.92 -49.78
CA ARG A 75 -14.78 25.05 -49.34
C ARG A 75 -16.17 24.68 -48.79
N ASP A 76 -16.57 25.11 -47.59
CA ASP A 76 -16.76 26.52 -47.19
C ASP A 76 -16.76 26.72 -45.65
N GLY A 77 -16.42 27.94 -45.20
CA GLY A 77 -16.83 28.48 -43.88
C GLY A 77 -15.69 28.90 -42.95
N ASP A 78 -15.51 30.22 -42.80
CA ASP A 78 -14.57 30.91 -41.90
C ASP A 78 -14.62 30.45 -40.43
N ASN A 79 -13.44 30.23 -39.84
CA ASN A 79 -13.11 30.69 -38.49
C ASN A 79 -11.58 30.66 -38.26
N ASP A 80 -10.93 31.81 -38.44
CA ASP A 80 -9.48 32.03 -38.33
C ASP A 80 -8.97 32.11 -36.87
N SER A 81 -9.51 31.25 -35.99
CA SER A 81 -9.14 31.19 -34.55
C SER A 81 -8.49 29.86 -34.13
N ASP A 82 -8.61 28.80 -34.92
CA ASP A 82 -8.01 27.49 -34.61
C ASP A 82 -6.58 27.32 -35.14
N SER A 83 -6.24 27.94 -36.28
CA SER A 83 -4.90 27.85 -36.86
C SER A 83 -3.83 28.57 -36.02
N SER A 84 -4.21 29.66 -35.38
CA SER A 84 -3.35 30.45 -34.49
C SER A 84 -3.19 29.81 -33.11
N ARG A 85 -4.21 29.10 -32.62
CA ARG A 85 -4.13 28.24 -31.42
C ARG A 85 -3.25 27.02 -31.63
N LEU A 86 -3.34 26.35 -32.79
CA LEU A 86 -2.48 25.23 -33.16
C LEU A 86 -1.02 25.65 -33.37
N ARG A 87 -0.76 26.85 -33.92
CA ARG A 87 0.60 27.41 -34.02
C ARG A 87 1.16 27.85 -32.67
N ARG A 88 0.33 28.39 -31.76
CA ARG A 88 0.74 28.64 -30.36
C ARG A 88 1.02 27.34 -29.63
N ALA A 89 0.19 26.31 -29.77
CA ALA A 89 0.42 25.00 -29.19
C ALA A 89 1.70 24.35 -29.74
N GLY A 90 1.93 24.40 -31.05
CA GLY A 90 3.15 23.89 -31.68
C GLY A 90 4.42 24.66 -31.29
N ASN A 91 4.33 25.99 -31.08
CA ASN A 91 5.46 26.80 -30.60
C ASN A 91 5.69 26.67 -29.09
N VAL A 92 4.64 26.42 -28.29
CA VAL A 92 4.75 26.05 -26.86
C VAL A 92 5.35 24.65 -26.72
N LEU A 93 4.98 23.71 -27.59
CA LEU A 93 5.56 22.37 -27.64
C LEU A 93 7.05 22.43 -28.05
N LYS A 94 7.40 23.22 -29.09
CA LYS A 94 8.80 23.45 -29.47
C LYS A 94 9.60 24.20 -28.40
N ALA A 95 9.02 25.21 -27.74
CA ALA A 95 9.69 25.92 -26.66
C ALA A 95 9.86 25.05 -25.40
N SER A 96 8.91 24.14 -25.13
CA SER A 96 8.98 23.13 -24.07
C SER A 96 10.04 22.06 -24.38
N ILE A 97 10.08 21.55 -25.61
CA ILE A 97 11.09 20.59 -26.08
C ILE A 97 12.51 21.19 -26.08
N VAL A 98 12.65 22.49 -26.38
CA VAL A 98 13.96 23.17 -26.41
C VAL A 98 14.41 23.64 -25.02
N LYS A 99 13.50 23.91 -24.07
CA LYS A 99 13.84 24.12 -22.64
C LYS A 99 14.10 22.81 -21.89
N ASN A 100 13.45 21.71 -22.30
CA ASN A 100 13.72 20.36 -21.84
C ASN A 100 14.74 19.67 -22.76
N ARG A 101 15.97 20.22 -22.84
CA ARG A 101 17.14 19.34 -23.00
C ARG A 101 17.26 18.55 -21.70
N LEU A 102 16.38 17.57 -21.55
CA LEU A 102 16.36 16.58 -20.49
C LEU A 102 17.72 15.90 -20.51
N CYS A 103 18.59 16.28 -19.57
CA CYS A 103 19.45 15.29 -18.98
C CYS A 103 18.48 14.29 -18.33
N LEU A 104 18.05 13.27 -19.08
CA LEU A 104 17.23 12.19 -18.54
C LEU A 104 17.95 11.70 -17.29
N ILE A 105 17.30 11.79 -16.13
CA ILE A 105 17.87 11.31 -14.89
C ILE A 105 17.97 9.80 -15.04
N ASP A 106 19.20 9.29 -15.06
CA ASP A 106 19.51 7.88 -15.27
C ASP A 106 19.79 7.21 -13.91
N SER A 107 19.37 5.96 -13.77
CA SER A 107 19.61 5.19 -12.55
C SER A 107 20.99 4.54 -12.62
N PRO A 108 21.92 4.84 -11.69
CA PRO A 108 23.28 4.31 -11.75
C PRO A 108 23.29 2.79 -11.56
N PRO A 109 24.18 2.05 -12.25
CA PRO A 109 24.24 0.59 -12.10
C PRO A 109 24.91 0.17 -10.79
N TRP A 110 24.36 -0.86 -10.12
CA TRP A 110 24.95 -1.48 -8.93
C TRP A 110 25.00 -3.00 -9.03
N TYR A 111 26.21 -3.53 -9.25
CA TYR A 111 26.46 -4.96 -9.43
C TYR A 111 27.73 -5.41 -8.67
N PRO A 112 27.85 -6.70 -8.32
CA PRO A 112 26.84 -7.76 -8.45
C PRO A 112 25.69 -7.59 -7.45
N SER A 113 24.64 -8.42 -7.57
CA SER A 113 23.59 -8.50 -6.55
C SER A 113 24.17 -9.07 -5.24
N PRO A 114 24.03 -8.39 -4.09
CA PRO A 114 24.54 -8.87 -2.82
C PRO A 114 23.87 -10.18 -2.40
N ARG A 115 24.68 -11.14 -1.94
CA ARG A 115 24.20 -12.43 -1.43
C ARG A 115 23.68 -12.29 -0.01
N GLY A 116 22.64 -13.04 0.32
CA GLY A 116 22.10 -13.12 1.67
C GLY A 116 22.89 -14.08 2.57
N GLY A 117 22.48 -14.17 3.83
CA GLY A 117 23.12 -15.00 4.86
C GLY A 117 24.29 -14.30 5.53
N THR A 118 24.22 -12.98 5.66
CA THR A 118 25.28 -12.18 6.31
C THR A 118 24.95 -11.83 7.77
N SER A 119 23.67 -11.83 8.13
CA SER A 119 23.17 -11.55 9.47
C SER A 119 23.23 -12.76 10.41
N GLU A 120 23.58 -12.52 11.67
CA GLU A 120 23.47 -13.53 12.75
C GLU A 120 22.03 -13.97 12.99
N THR A 121 21.06 -13.06 12.90
CA THR A 121 19.64 -13.37 13.17
C THR A 121 19.01 -14.31 12.14
N TRP A 122 19.64 -14.41 10.96
CA TRP A 122 19.22 -15.26 9.85
C TRP A 122 20.13 -16.47 9.62
N ALA A 123 21.26 -16.55 10.35
CA ALA A 123 22.32 -17.53 10.10
C ALA A 123 21.81 -18.99 10.15
N HIS A 124 20.97 -19.31 11.13
CA HIS A 124 20.39 -20.64 11.28
C HIS A 124 19.46 -20.99 10.11
N SER A 125 18.58 -20.07 9.72
CA SER A 125 17.63 -20.26 8.62
C SER A 125 18.35 -20.40 7.28
N TYR A 126 19.40 -19.62 7.06
CA TYR A 126 20.28 -19.76 5.89
C TYR A 126 21.07 -21.06 5.87
N GLN A 127 21.49 -21.56 7.04
CA GLN A 127 22.15 -22.87 7.14
C GLN A 127 21.20 -24.00 6.76
N LYS A 128 19.95 -23.97 7.24
CA LYS A 128 18.90 -24.93 6.84
C LYS A 128 18.58 -24.81 5.36
N ALA A 129 18.39 -23.58 4.86
CA ALA A 129 18.13 -23.31 3.45
C ALA A 129 19.25 -23.85 2.56
N LYS A 130 20.52 -23.64 2.93
CA LYS A 130 21.67 -24.17 2.20
C LYS A 130 21.58 -25.68 2.00
N VAL A 131 21.29 -26.43 3.05
CA VAL A 131 21.19 -27.90 2.99
C VAL A 131 20.10 -28.34 2.01
N MET A 132 18.93 -27.69 2.05
CA MET A 132 17.83 -28.00 1.14
C MET A 132 18.14 -27.59 -0.31
N VAL A 133 18.64 -26.37 -0.53
CA VAL A 133 18.95 -25.82 -1.86
C VAL A 133 20.10 -26.57 -2.55
N GLN A 134 21.04 -27.13 -1.78
CA GLN A 134 22.07 -28.01 -2.32
C GLN A 134 21.51 -29.29 -2.94
N ASN A 135 20.38 -29.79 -2.43
CA ASN A 135 19.74 -31.00 -2.93
C ASN A 135 18.71 -30.73 -4.04
N MET A 136 18.35 -29.47 -4.30
CA MET A 136 17.44 -29.11 -5.38
C MET A 136 18.08 -29.26 -6.76
N THR A 137 17.31 -29.82 -7.69
CA THR A 137 17.62 -29.77 -9.12
C THR A 137 17.53 -28.34 -9.68
N LEU A 138 18.02 -28.12 -10.91
CA LEU A 138 17.87 -26.82 -11.58
C LEU A 138 16.39 -26.44 -11.75
N LEU A 139 15.54 -27.41 -12.12
CA LEU A 139 14.11 -27.17 -12.33
C LEU A 139 13.40 -26.77 -11.04
N GLU A 140 13.71 -27.43 -9.94
CA GLU A 140 13.17 -27.11 -8.62
C GLU A 140 13.57 -25.71 -8.16
N LYS A 141 14.82 -25.29 -8.42
CA LYS A 141 15.28 -23.93 -8.16
C LYS A 141 14.47 -22.90 -8.95
N VAL A 142 14.25 -23.13 -10.24
CA VAL A 142 13.46 -22.23 -11.10
C VAL A 142 11.98 -22.21 -10.70
N ASN A 143 11.42 -23.33 -10.25
CA ASN A 143 10.05 -23.41 -9.71
C ASN A 143 9.86 -22.51 -8.49
N VAL A 144 10.82 -22.52 -7.56
CA VAL A 144 10.74 -21.69 -6.34
C VAL A 144 10.75 -20.20 -6.66
N THR A 145 11.45 -19.77 -7.71
CA THR A 145 11.58 -18.35 -8.09
C THR A 145 10.49 -17.86 -9.05
N THR A 146 9.69 -18.75 -9.64
CA THR A 146 8.74 -18.37 -10.70
C THR A 146 7.32 -18.72 -10.30
N GLY A 147 6.44 -17.73 -10.32
CA GLY A 147 5.01 -17.97 -10.20
C GLY A 147 4.49 -18.86 -11.34
N VAL A 148 3.45 -19.63 -11.07
CA VAL A 148 2.95 -20.65 -12.01
C VAL A 148 2.01 -20.11 -13.09
N GLY A 149 1.78 -18.80 -13.10
CA GLY A 149 0.85 -18.09 -13.99
C GLY A 149 -0.42 -17.64 -13.27
N TRP A 150 -1.06 -16.60 -13.80
CA TRP A 150 -2.29 -16.06 -13.26
C TRP A 150 -3.42 -17.10 -13.21
N SER A 151 -4.06 -17.22 -12.04
CA SER A 151 -5.13 -18.19 -11.76
C SER A 151 -4.74 -19.67 -11.98
N MET A 152 -3.46 -20.02 -11.81
CA MET A 152 -2.95 -21.40 -11.92
C MET A 152 -2.79 -22.12 -10.58
N GLY A 153 -3.12 -21.49 -9.47
CA GLY A 153 -3.24 -22.09 -8.14
C GLY A 153 -4.40 -21.47 -7.39
N LEU A 154 -4.55 -21.74 -6.09
CA LEU A 154 -5.72 -21.25 -5.34
C LEU A 154 -5.56 -19.82 -4.81
N CYS A 155 -4.33 -19.34 -4.64
CA CYS A 155 -4.03 -17.97 -4.22
C CYS A 155 -3.81 -17.04 -5.42
N VAL A 156 -3.78 -15.72 -5.19
CA VAL A 156 -3.51 -14.72 -6.25
C VAL A 156 -2.10 -14.85 -6.82
N GLY A 157 -1.14 -15.37 -6.04
CA GLY A 157 0.17 -15.80 -6.51
C GLY A 157 0.54 -17.17 -5.93
N ASN A 158 1.12 -18.05 -6.76
CA ASN A 158 1.59 -19.36 -6.31
C ASN A 158 2.91 -19.69 -7.00
N THR A 159 3.90 -20.21 -6.26
CA THR A 159 5.16 -20.70 -6.87
C THR A 159 5.05 -22.16 -7.31
N GLY A 160 6.00 -22.64 -8.11
CA GLY A 160 6.18 -24.08 -8.27
C GLY A 160 6.77 -24.72 -7.00
N PRO A 161 6.50 -26.01 -6.72
CA PRO A 161 7.13 -26.73 -5.61
C PRO A 161 8.53 -27.26 -5.97
N ALA A 162 9.33 -27.59 -4.94
CA ALA A 162 10.49 -28.47 -5.07
C ALA A 162 10.21 -29.79 -4.33
N ILE A 163 9.58 -30.72 -5.04
CA ILE A 163 8.99 -31.93 -4.48
C ILE A 163 10.05 -32.85 -3.87
N GLU A 164 11.16 -33.08 -4.57
CA GLU A 164 12.20 -34.01 -4.12
C GLU A 164 13.01 -33.42 -2.95
N ALA A 165 13.21 -32.10 -2.97
CA ALA A 165 13.84 -31.39 -1.87
C ALA A 165 12.92 -31.16 -0.65
N GLY A 166 11.60 -31.40 -0.78
CA GLY A 166 10.62 -31.25 0.28
C GLY A 166 10.18 -29.81 0.55
N PHE A 167 10.27 -28.91 -0.44
CA PHE A 167 9.77 -27.53 -0.34
C PHE A 167 8.41 -27.38 -1.04
N PRO A 168 7.38 -26.83 -0.37
CA PRO A 168 6.04 -26.73 -0.94
C PRO A 168 5.93 -25.63 -2.01
N SER A 169 4.83 -25.63 -2.75
CA SER A 169 4.38 -24.43 -3.45
C SER A 169 3.99 -23.39 -2.40
N LEU A 170 4.45 -22.15 -2.55
CA LEU A 170 4.05 -21.06 -1.66
C LEU A 170 2.78 -20.39 -2.17
N CYS A 171 1.82 -20.18 -1.27
CA CYS A 171 0.68 -19.31 -1.48
C CYS A 171 1.00 -17.87 -1.05
N LEU A 172 0.86 -16.93 -1.98
CA LEU A 172 0.99 -15.49 -1.75
C LEU A 172 -0.39 -14.85 -1.91
N GLN A 173 -0.86 -14.14 -0.88
CA GLN A 173 -2.23 -13.62 -0.84
C GLN A 173 -2.33 -12.17 -0.36
N ASP A 174 -3.17 -11.39 -1.03
CA ASP A 174 -3.60 -10.07 -0.56
C ASP A 174 -4.47 -10.20 0.70
N GLY A 175 -4.58 -9.18 1.55
CA GLY A 175 -4.03 -7.84 1.42
C GLY A 175 -3.74 -7.18 2.77
N PRO A 176 -3.41 -5.87 2.77
CA PRO A 176 -2.97 -5.15 3.97
C PRO A 176 -4.01 -4.98 5.08
N LEU A 177 -5.28 -5.33 4.86
CA LEU A 177 -6.39 -5.18 5.82
C LEU A 177 -7.30 -6.41 5.97
N GLY A 178 -6.90 -7.56 5.46
CA GLY A 178 -7.62 -8.84 5.57
C GLY A 178 -7.19 -9.79 4.46
N ILE A 179 -7.81 -10.96 4.33
CA ILE A 179 -7.49 -11.90 3.24
C ILE A 179 -8.45 -11.70 2.07
N ARG A 180 -7.95 -11.22 0.94
CA ARG A 180 -8.73 -10.95 -0.28
C ARG A 180 -9.21 -12.25 -0.91
N PHE A 181 -10.42 -12.22 -1.48
CA PHE A 181 -11.09 -13.34 -2.13
C PHE A 181 -11.29 -14.55 -1.21
N ALA A 182 -11.44 -14.30 0.08
CA ALA A 182 -11.71 -15.34 1.07
C ALA A 182 -13.02 -15.06 1.82
N ASP A 183 -13.65 -16.14 2.27
CA ASP A 183 -14.83 -16.11 3.15
C ASP A 183 -14.42 -16.17 4.63
N HIS A 184 -15.34 -15.87 5.55
CA HIS A 184 -15.13 -16.04 7.00
C HIS A 184 -13.80 -15.47 7.51
N ILE A 185 -13.49 -14.25 7.06
CA ILE A 185 -12.34 -13.43 7.44
C ILE A 185 -12.83 -12.11 8.01
N THR A 186 -11.98 -11.40 8.75
CA THR A 186 -12.29 -10.06 9.25
C THR A 186 -11.84 -9.00 8.26
N ALA A 187 -12.69 -8.01 7.99
CA ALA A 187 -12.34 -6.80 7.26
C ALA A 187 -11.84 -5.73 8.25
N PHE A 188 -10.53 -5.70 8.49
CA PHE A 188 -9.91 -4.77 9.44
C PHE A 188 -9.92 -3.33 8.92
N PRO A 189 -9.77 -2.32 9.81
CA PRO A 189 -9.53 -0.95 9.38
C PRO A 189 -8.27 -0.85 8.50
N ALA A 190 -8.29 0.10 7.57
CA ALA A 190 -7.17 0.36 6.67
C ALA A 190 -5.89 0.79 7.43
N GLY A 191 -4.75 0.78 6.72
CA GLY A 191 -3.48 1.26 7.27
C GLY A 191 -3.58 2.71 7.74
N LEU A 192 -4.28 3.58 6.98
CA LEU A 192 -4.48 4.99 7.33
C LEU A 192 -5.20 5.16 8.66
N THR A 193 -6.32 4.47 8.85
CA THR A 193 -7.08 4.46 10.11
C THR A 193 -6.24 3.92 11.26
N THR A 194 -5.44 2.90 10.97
CA THR A 194 -4.51 2.29 11.94
C THR A 194 -3.41 3.27 12.36
N ALA A 195 -2.86 4.07 11.42
CA ALA A 195 -1.91 5.12 11.71
C ALA A 195 -2.51 6.23 12.57
N ALA A 196 -3.78 6.58 12.32
CA ALA A 196 -4.52 7.58 13.09
C ALA A 196 -4.71 7.21 14.57
N THR A 197 -4.49 5.94 14.94
CA THR A 197 -4.47 5.51 16.35
C THR A 197 -3.25 6.02 17.10
N TRP A 198 -2.10 6.18 16.43
CA TRP A 198 -0.77 6.42 17.01
C TRP A 198 -0.43 5.44 18.16
N ASN A 199 -1.00 4.23 18.12
CA ASN A 199 -0.91 3.25 19.20
C ASN A 199 -0.12 2.02 18.73
N ARG A 200 1.19 1.99 19.01
CA ARG A 200 2.10 0.92 18.59
C ARG A 200 1.63 -0.48 18.99
N THR A 201 1.09 -0.62 20.19
CA THR A 201 0.58 -1.90 20.70
C THR A 201 -0.61 -2.36 19.85
N LEU A 202 -1.53 -1.47 19.55
CA LEU A 202 -2.74 -1.78 18.78
C LEU A 202 -2.42 -2.05 17.31
N ILE A 203 -1.42 -1.36 16.74
CA ILE A 203 -0.90 -1.61 15.40
C ILE A 203 -0.32 -3.04 15.31
N GLU A 204 0.50 -3.43 16.28
CA GLU A 204 1.07 -4.79 16.35
C GLU A 204 -0.01 -5.86 16.58
N GLU A 205 -0.99 -5.58 17.44
CA GLU A 205 -2.13 -6.45 17.71
C GLU A 205 -2.93 -6.72 16.42
N ARG A 206 -3.26 -5.68 15.65
CA ARG A 206 -3.90 -5.81 14.32
C ARG A 206 -3.04 -6.65 13.38
N GLY A 207 -1.73 -6.39 13.31
CA GLY A 207 -0.80 -7.18 12.49
C GLY A 207 -0.79 -8.65 12.86
N TYR A 208 -0.83 -8.97 14.16
CA TYR A 208 -0.90 -10.35 14.66
C TYR A 208 -2.17 -11.06 14.22
N LEU A 209 -3.33 -10.40 14.29
CA LEU A 209 -4.59 -10.99 13.85
C LEU A 209 -4.64 -11.21 12.33
N LEU A 210 -4.12 -10.26 11.53
CA LEU A 210 -3.94 -10.46 10.09
C LEU A 210 -3.08 -11.69 9.78
N GLY A 211 -1.95 -11.84 10.47
CA GLY A 211 -1.09 -13.02 10.35
C GLY A 211 -1.77 -14.31 10.81
N LYS A 212 -2.64 -14.25 11.82
CA LYS A 212 -3.36 -15.42 12.36
C LYS A 212 -4.40 -15.91 11.35
N GLU A 213 -5.14 -15.00 10.73
CA GLU A 213 -6.10 -15.33 9.66
C GLU A 213 -5.42 -15.87 8.41
N ALA A 214 -4.33 -15.21 7.97
CA ALA A 214 -3.51 -15.69 6.85
C ALA A 214 -3.04 -17.13 7.10
N ARG A 215 -2.48 -17.40 8.29
CA ARG A 215 -2.03 -18.75 8.67
C ARG A 215 -3.19 -19.75 8.68
N GLY A 216 -4.34 -19.37 9.26
CA GLY A 216 -5.55 -20.20 9.31
C GLY A 216 -6.15 -20.51 7.94
N LYS A 217 -5.94 -19.66 6.94
CA LYS A 217 -6.32 -19.89 5.54
C LYS A 217 -5.28 -20.68 4.72
N GLY A 218 -4.12 -20.98 5.30
CA GLY A 218 -3.02 -21.69 4.64
C GLY A 218 -2.15 -20.79 3.73
N VAL A 219 -2.15 -19.48 3.98
CA VAL A 219 -1.30 -18.50 3.29
C VAL A 219 0.12 -18.57 3.84
N ASN A 220 1.12 -18.58 2.95
CA ASN A 220 2.53 -18.57 3.33
C ASN A 220 3.08 -17.15 3.41
N VAL A 221 2.68 -16.29 2.48
CA VAL A 221 3.14 -14.91 2.35
C VAL A 221 1.93 -13.98 2.27
N LEU A 222 1.80 -13.07 3.24
CA LEU A 222 0.78 -12.02 3.23
C LEU A 222 1.33 -10.77 2.53
N LEU A 223 0.62 -10.28 1.52
CA LEU A 223 1.01 -9.13 0.71
C LEU A 223 0.69 -7.80 1.41
N GLY A 224 1.30 -7.61 2.57
CA GLY A 224 1.21 -6.40 3.37
C GLY A 224 2.19 -6.43 4.55
N PRO A 225 2.36 -5.29 5.24
CA PRO A 225 1.63 -4.03 5.07
C PRO A 225 2.09 -3.21 3.85
N SER A 226 1.35 -2.13 3.54
CA SER A 226 1.76 -1.12 2.56
C SER A 226 2.41 0.09 3.25
N MET A 227 3.39 0.70 2.59
CA MET A 227 4.08 1.95 2.98
C MET A 227 4.63 2.73 1.76
N GLY A 228 4.37 2.21 0.55
CA GLY A 228 4.61 2.83 -0.75
C GLY A 228 3.35 2.61 -1.58
N PRO A 229 2.50 3.61 -1.86
CA PRO A 229 2.74 5.04 -1.69
C PRO A 229 2.95 5.45 -0.23
N LEU A 230 3.90 6.36 -0.01
CA LEU A 230 4.06 7.02 1.28
C LEU A 230 2.98 8.09 1.47
N GLY A 231 2.55 8.72 0.39
CA GLY A 231 1.52 9.76 0.39
C GLY A 231 2.03 11.12 -0.07
N LEU A 232 2.97 11.16 -1.02
CA LEU A 232 3.46 12.42 -1.60
C LEU A 232 2.31 13.22 -2.24
N ALA A 233 1.43 12.56 -3.00
CA ALA A 233 0.26 13.20 -3.57
C ALA A 233 -0.97 12.91 -2.70
N PRO A 234 -1.64 13.90 -2.07
CA PRO A 234 -2.81 13.66 -1.22
C PRO A 234 -4.00 13.06 -2.00
N ALA A 235 -4.01 13.23 -3.32
CA ALA A 235 -5.00 12.66 -4.25
C ALA A 235 -4.64 11.24 -4.75
N GLY A 236 -3.45 10.71 -4.40
CA GLY A 236 -2.98 9.39 -4.80
C GLY A 236 -3.93 8.27 -4.38
N GLY A 237 -4.24 7.37 -5.30
CA GLY A 237 -5.36 6.42 -5.19
C GLY A 237 -5.22 5.37 -4.09
N ARG A 238 -3.99 5.11 -3.62
CA ARG A 238 -3.67 3.99 -2.70
C ARG A 238 -3.01 4.41 -1.39
N ASN A 239 -2.95 5.70 -1.08
CA ASN A 239 -2.36 6.19 0.18
C ASN A 239 -3.01 5.54 1.41
N TRP A 240 -4.31 5.24 1.32
CA TRP A 240 -5.11 4.65 2.38
C TRP A 240 -4.68 3.22 2.78
N GLU A 241 -4.05 2.46 1.87
CA GLU A 241 -3.48 1.15 2.17
C GLU A 241 -2.25 1.26 3.08
N GLY A 242 -1.50 2.35 2.91
CA GLY A 242 -0.35 2.72 3.73
C GLY A 242 -0.76 3.41 5.02
N PHE A 243 0.14 4.17 5.63
CA PHE A 243 -0.09 4.74 6.97
C PHE A 243 -0.13 6.27 6.96
N SER A 244 0.96 6.93 6.57
CA SER A 244 1.13 8.38 6.68
C SER A 244 2.19 8.91 5.70
N PRO A 245 2.07 10.15 5.19
CA PRO A 245 3.16 10.84 4.50
C PRO A 245 4.39 11.10 5.40
N ASP A 246 4.30 10.90 6.72
CA ASP A 246 5.45 10.97 7.60
C ASP A 246 6.23 9.64 7.63
N PRO A 247 7.54 9.63 7.28
CA PRO A 247 8.38 8.44 7.25
C PRO A 247 8.59 7.78 8.61
N VAL A 248 8.54 8.53 9.71
CA VAL A 248 8.72 7.96 11.06
C VAL A 248 7.45 7.26 11.51
N LEU A 249 6.29 7.91 11.35
CA LEU A 249 5.01 7.28 11.66
C LEU A 249 4.79 6.03 10.78
N SER A 250 5.00 6.14 9.46
CA SER A 250 4.91 5.00 8.55
C SER A 250 5.93 3.90 8.85
N GLY A 251 7.17 4.26 9.19
CA GLY A 251 8.20 3.28 9.54
C GLY A 251 7.89 2.51 10.82
N ILE A 252 7.42 3.19 11.86
CA ILE A 252 6.99 2.54 13.11
C ILE A 252 5.77 1.65 12.86
N ALA A 253 4.76 2.16 12.15
CA ALA A 253 3.53 1.42 11.90
C ALA A 253 3.75 0.17 11.02
N ALA A 254 4.59 0.29 9.98
CA ALA A 254 4.99 -0.85 9.16
C ALA A 254 5.76 -1.88 9.97
N ALA A 255 6.78 -1.46 10.73
CA ALA A 255 7.60 -2.35 11.55
C ALA A 255 6.77 -3.11 12.61
N ASP A 256 5.86 -2.43 13.31
CA ASP A 256 5.03 -3.05 14.34
C ASP A 256 3.96 -3.99 13.72
N THR A 257 3.40 -3.64 12.56
CA THR A 257 2.51 -4.55 11.80
C THR A 257 3.25 -5.80 11.33
N ILE A 258 4.48 -5.66 10.82
CA ILE A 258 5.33 -6.78 10.36
C ILE A 258 5.66 -7.72 11.52
N LYS A 259 6.05 -7.18 12.69
CA LYS A 259 6.28 -8.00 13.89
C LYS A 259 5.03 -8.78 14.26
N GLY A 260 3.86 -8.15 14.22
CA GLY A 260 2.58 -8.81 14.46
C GLY A 260 2.36 -9.99 13.51
N ILE A 261 2.40 -9.75 12.20
CA ILE A 261 2.18 -10.78 11.17
C ILE A 261 3.16 -11.93 11.34
N GLN A 262 4.45 -11.63 11.48
CA GLN A 262 5.50 -12.65 11.48
C GLN A 262 5.53 -13.52 12.75
N LYS A 263 4.97 -13.03 13.87
CA LYS A 263 4.79 -13.87 15.07
C LYS A 263 3.90 -15.09 14.85
N THR A 264 3.06 -15.10 13.81
CA THR A 264 2.19 -16.24 13.48
C THR A 264 2.84 -17.25 12.53
N GLY A 265 4.10 -17.00 12.14
CA GLY A 265 4.82 -17.79 11.15
C GLY A 265 4.47 -17.46 9.70
N VAL A 266 3.67 -16.42 9.43
CA VAL A 266 3.41 -15.93 8.07
C VAL A 266 4.50 -14.94 7.64
N MET A 267 4.98 -15.05 6.41
CA MET A 267 5.92 -14.08 5.85
C MET A 267 5.19 -12.78 5.50
N ALA A 268 5.60 -11.65 6.09
CA ALA A 268 5.09 -10.34 5.70
C ALA A 268 5.85 -9.81 4.47
N THR A 269 5.17 -8.99 3.66
CA THR A 269 5.75 -8.35 2.47
C THR A 269 5.64 -6.83 2.58
N ALA A 270 6.77 -6.15 2.72
CA ALA A 270 6.80 -4.68 2.68
C ALA A 270 6.60 -4.19 1.24
N LYS A 271 5.53 -3.42 0.98
CA LYS A 271 5.17 -2.96 -0.38
C LYS A 271 4.76 -1.48 -0.44
N HIS A 272 4.83 -0.82 -1.60
CA HIS A 272 5.49 -1.22 -2.84
C HIS A 272 6.82 -0.46 -2.93
N PHE A 273 7.93 -1.18 -3.07
CA PHE A 273 9.28 -0.64 -3.07
C PHE A 273 9.68 -0.19 -4.49
N VAL A 274 9.81 1.10 -4.78
CA VAL A 274 9.50 2.29 -3.95
C VAL A 274 9.03 3.40 -4.88
N LEU A 275 8.40 4.46 -4.34
CA LEU A 275 7.94 5.65 -5.08
C LEU A 275 6.74 5.43 -6.02
N ASN A 276 5.89 4.43 -5.76
CA ASN A 276 4.63 4.30 -6.50
C ASN A 276 3.57 5.26 -5.92
N GLU A 277 3.81 6.57 -6.06
CA GLU A 277 3.04 7.63 -5.39
C GLU A 277 1.74 8.04 -6.13
N GLN A 278 1.47 7.48 -7.31
CA GLN A 278 0.23 7.68 -8.07
C GLN A 278 -0.12 6.46 -8.92
N GLU A 279 -1.40 6.29 -9.24
CA GLU A 279 -1.90 5.16 -10.03
C GLU A 279 -1.89 5.43 -11.55
N HIS A 280 -2.11 6.67 -11.96
CA HIS A 280 -2.04 7.05 -13.38
C HIS A 280 -0.67 6.70 -13.95
N PHE A 281 -0.68 5.96 -15.06
CA PHE A 281 0.51 5.52 -15.80
C PHE A 281 1.47 4.58 -15.05
N ARG A 282 1.01 3.94 -13.96
CA ARG A 282 1.85 3.03 -13.16
C ARG A 282 2.36 1.83 -13.95
N GLN A 283 1.62 1.32 -14.93
CA GLN A 283 2.00 0.18 -15.78
C GLN A 283 2.11 0.56 -17.26
N GLY A 284 3.01 -0.10 -17.99
CA GLY A 284 3.02 -0.06 -19.44
C GLY A 284 1.85 -0.85 -20.03
N GLY A 285 1.34 -0.43 -21.18
CA GLY A 285 0.16 -0.99 -21.83
C GLY A 285 -1.15 -0.40 -21.28
N GLU A 286 -1.17 0.09 -20.05
CA GLU A 286 -2.25 0.94 -19.56
C GLU A 286 -2.20 2.31 -20.27
N TRP A 287 -3.36 2.95 -20.43
CA TRP A 287 -3.46 4.31 -20.98
C TRP A 287 -2.87 4.52 -22.39
N LEU A 288 -2.73 3.43 -23.17
CA LEU A 288 -2.15 3.42 -24.52
C LEU A 288 -0.67 3.84 -24.58
N LEU A 289 0.03 3.82 -23.45
CA LEU A 289 1.47 4.13 -23.39
C LEU A 289 2.27 2.83 -23.31
N PRO A 290 3.39 2.72 -24.05
CA PRO A 290 4.19 1.49 -24.05
C PRO A 290 4.92 1.27 -22.73
N ASN A 291 5.20 2.34 -21.97
CA ASN A 291 6.01 2.31 -20.76
C ASN A 291 5.26 2.93 -19.58
N ALA A 292 5.66 2.53 -18.38
CA ALA A 292 5.19 3.15 -17.15
C ALA A 292 5.83 4.53 -16.95
N ILE A 293 5.23 5.31 -16.05
CA ILE A 293 5.78 6.57 -15.53
C ILE A 293 7.13 6.36 -14.85
N SER A 294 7.99 7.37 -14.90
CA SER A 294 9.20 7.47 -14.09
C SER A 294 9.01 8.49 -12.97
N SER A 295 9.13 8.01 -11.73
CA SER A 295 9.23 8.84 -10.53
C SER A 295 10.70 9.19 -10.31
N ASN A 296 11.03 10.46 -10.50
CA ASN A 296 12.40 10.92 -10.47
C ASN A 296 12.69 11.65 -9.16
N ILE A 297 13.72 11.21 -8.45
CA ILE A 297 14.04 11.70 -7.10
C ILE A 297 15.55 11.80 -6.89
N ASP A 298 15.97 12.76 -6.06
CA ASP A 298 17.34 12.85 -5.58
C ASP A 298 17.62 11.83 -4.46
N ASP A 299 18.91 11.54 -4.28
CA ASP A 299 19.38 10.52 -3.35
C ASP A 299 19.07 10.87 -1.87
N ARG A 300 19.06 12.16 -1.50
CA ARG A 300 18.80 12.56 -0.10
C ARG A 300 17.33 12.40 0.27
N ALA A 301 16.42 12.91 -0.56
CA ALA A 301 14.98 12.73 -0.34
C ALA A 301 14.60 11.24 -0.34
N LEU A 302 15.21 10.44 -1.22
CA LEU A 302 15.01 9.00 -1.25
C LEU A 302 15.33 8.32 0.10
N HIS A 303 16.50 8.63 0.69
CA HIS A 303 16.94 8.01 1.95
C HIS A 303 16.20 8.56 3.18
N GLU A 304 15.97 9.87 3.25
CA GLU A 304 15.38 10.53 4.43
C GLU A 304 13.86 10.37 4.53
N VAL A 305 13.18 10.10 3.41
CA VAL A 305 11.70 10.06 3.35
C VAL A 305 11.21 8.70 2.86
N PHE A 306 11.46 8.32 1.61
CA PHE A 306 10.73 7.21 0.98
C PHE A 306 11.27 5.82 1.33
N ILE A 307 12.57 5.69 1.59
CA ILE A 307 13.21 4.42 1.99
C ILE A 307 13.18 4.23 3.50
N TRP A 308 12.98 5.29 4.28
CA TRP A 308 12.99 5.22 5.74
C TRP A 308 12.04 4.14 6.31
N PRO A 309 10.76 4.02 5.86
CA PRO A 309 9.89 2.96 6.36
C PRO A 309 10.35 1.54 5.99
N PHE A 310 10.98 1.37 4.83
CA PHE A 310 11.55 0.10 4.41
C PHE A 310 12.79 -0.28 5.25
N ALA A 311 13.63 0.70 5.60
CA ALA A 311 14.75 0.48 6.52
C ALA A 311 14.26 -0.02 7.89
N GLU A 312 13.19 0.56 8.44
CA GLU A 312 12.59 0.09 9.70
C GLU A 312 11.94 -1.30 9.55
N SER A 313 11.34 -1.58 8.39
CA SER A 313 10.77 -2.90 8.08
C SER A 313 11.85 -4.00 8.02
N ILE A 314 13.00 -3.71 7.41
CA ILE A 314 14.15 -4.63 7.35
C ILE A 314 14.75 -4.84 8.73
N ARG A 315 14.86 -3.78 9.54
CA ARG A 315 15.26 -3.88 10.95
C ARG A 315 14.26 -4.70 11.78
N ALA A 316 12.99 -4.69 11.42
CA ALA A 316 11.96 -5.58 11.97
C ALA A 316 12.01 -7.01 11.41
N ASN A 317 13.04 -7.36 10.62
CA ASN A 317 13.26 -8.65 9.97
C ASN A 317 12.12 -9.05 9.02
N VAL A 318 11.59 -8.12 8.22
CA VAL A 318 10.60 -8.46 7.19
C VAL A 318 11.12 -9.55 6.25
N ALA A 319 10.27 -10.51 5.91
CA ALA A 319 10.62 -11.69 5.12
C ALA A 319 10.70 -11.43 3.61
N SER A 320 9.84 -10.53 3.12
CA SER A 320 9.71 -10.22 1.70
C SER A 320 9.58 -8.72 1.46
N VAL A 321 10.03 -8.26 0.29
CA VAL A 321 9.80 -6.92 -0.24
C VAL A 321 9.19 -7.05 -1.63
N MET A 322 8.13 -6.30 -1.91
CA MET A 322 7.53 -6.24 -3.25
C MET A 322 8.03 -5.01 -3.99
N CYS A 323 8.73 -5.19 -5.12
CA CYS A 323 9.11 -4.08 -5.99
C CYS A 323 7.91 -3.57 -6.80
N SER A 324 7.86 -2.27 -7.05
CA SER A 324 6.69 -1.59 -7.63
C SER A 324 6.64 -1.60 -9.17
N TYR A 325 5.53 -1.12 -9.73
CA TYR A 325 5.25 -1.15 -11.18
C TYR A 325 6.06 -0.16 -12.02
N GLN A 326 6.19 1.06 -11.51
CA GLN A 326 6.70 2.21 -12.23
C GLN A 326 8.23 2.22 -12.29
N MET A 327 8.78 3.14 -13.09
CA MET A 327 10.22 3.39 -13.13
C MET A 327 10.63 4.36 -12.02
N VAL A 328 11.88 4.24 -11.58
CA VAL A 328 12.56 5.23 -10.75
C VAL A 328 13.83 5.65 -11.46
N ASN A 329 13.95 6.95 -11.74
CA ASN A 329 15.04 7.50 -12.55
C ASN A 329 15.24 6.69 -13.85
N ASN A 330 14.14 6.47 -14.58
CA ASN A 330 14.05 5.77 -15.86
C ASN A 330 14.48 4.29 -15.87
N SER A 331 14.53 3.63 -14.71
CA SER A 331 14.69 2.18 -14.59
C SER A 331 13.55 1.57 -13.77
N TYR A 332 12.84 0.60 -14.34
CA TYR A 332 11.73 -0.12 -13.68
C TYR A 332 12.14 -0.61 -12.30
N ALA A 333 11.31 -0.37 -11.26
CA ALA A 333 11.69 -0.70 -9.87
C ALA A 333 12.06 -2.18 -9.69
N CYS A 334 11.36 -3.11 -10.34
CA CYS A 334 11.70 -4.55 -10.34
C CYS A 334 12.92 -4.96 -11.18
N GLY A 335 13.57 -4.01 -11.86
CA GLY A 335 14.82 -4.19 -12.60
C GLY A 335 15.87 -3.13 -12.26
N ASN A 336 15.68 -2.37 -11.17
CA ASN A 336 16.53 -1.25 -10.82
C ASN A 336 17.66 -1.70 -9.89
N SER A 337 18.87 -1.79 -10.44
CA SER A 337 20.02 -2.30 -9.69
C SER A 337 20.46 -1.39 -8.54
N LYS A 338 20.39 -0.06 -8.66
CA LYS A 338 20.70 0.84 -7.52
C LYS A 338 19.72 0.62 -6.37
N LEU A 339 18.42 0.53 -6.67
CA LEU A 339 17.40 0.33 -5.64
C LEU A 339 17.50 -1.05 -4.98
N LEU A 340 17.49 -2.13 -5.77
CA LEU A 340 17.41 -3.49 -5.24
C LEU A 340 18.76 -4.01 -4.74
N ASN A 341 19.84 -3.83 -5.50
CA ASN A 341 21.17 -4.30 -5.10
C ASN A 341 21.85 -3.30 -4.16
N GLY A 342 21.94 -2.03 -4.58
CA GLY A 342 22.72 -1.04 -3.85
C GLY A 342 22.11 -0.59 -2.53
N ILE A 343 20.82 -0.27 -2.54
CA ILE A 343 20.15 0.23 -1.33
C ILE A 343 19.53 -0.92 -0.55
N LEU A 344 18.59 -1.66 -1.12
CA LEU A 344 17.83 -2.67 -0.38
C LEU A 344 18.73 -3.81 0.16
N LYS A 345 19.50 -4.47 -0.72
CA LYS A 345 20.30 -5.64 -0.34
C LYS A 345 21.63 -5.30 0.32
N ASP A 346 22.37 -4.31 -0.19
CA ASP A 346 23.68 -3.95 0.37
C ASP A 346 23.58 -2.98 1.55
N GLU A 347 23.05 -1.78 1.33
CA GLU A 347 22.99 -0.74 2.36
C GLU A 347 22.09 -1.14 3.52
N LEU A 348 20.84 -1.51 3.26
CA LEU A 348 19.88 -1.88 4.30
C LEU A 348 20.05 -3.32 4.79
N GLY A 349 20.95 -4.10 4.17
CA GLY A 349 21.26 -5.46 4.61
C GLY A 349 20.07 -6.41 4.57
N PHE A 350 19.20 -6.29 3.56
CA PHE A 350 18.01 -7.13 3.45
C PHE A 350 18.36 -8.61 3.19
N GLU A 351 17.93 -9.47 4.11
CA GLU A 351 18.18 -10.92 4.10
C GLU A 351 17.05 -11.74 3.46
N GLY A 352 15.86 -11.17 3.30
CA GLY A 352 14.72 -11.84 2.70
C GLY A 352 14.80 -11.91 1.16
N PHE A 353 13.66 -12.12 0.51
CA PHE A 353 13.54 -12.18 -0.94
C PHE A 353 12.73 -11.00 -1.51
N VAL A 354 13.08 -10.57 -2.72
CA VAL A 354 12.34 -9.55 -3.47
C VAL A 354 11.38 -10.24 -4.46
N GLN A 355 10.09 -9.99 -4.32
CA GLN A 355 9.09 -10.39 -5.29
C GLN A 355 8.67 -9.21 -6.17
N SER A 356 8.22 -9.49 -7.40
CA SER A 356 7.55 -8.47 -8.20
C SER A 356 6.12 -8.24 -7.72
N ASP A 357 5.63 -7.02 -7.90
CA ASP A 357 4.19 -6.81 -8.07
C ASP A 357 3.71 -7.53 -9.36
N TRP A 358 2.40 -7.74 -9.52
CA TRP A 358 1.83 -8.62 -10.54
C TRP A 358 2.04 -8.07 -11.95
N LEU A 359 2.93 -8.68 -12.74
CA LEU A 359 3.43 -8.17 -14.05
C LEU A 359 4.36 -6.94 -13.97
N ALA A 360 4.89 -6.60 -12.79
CA ALA A 360 5.89 -5.54 -12.67
C ALA A 360 7.27 -5.93 -13.20
N GLN A 361 7.55 -7.23 -13.37
CA GLN A 361 8.76 -7.68 -14.05
C GLN A 361 8.71 -7.30 -15.53
N ARG A 362 9.72 -6.54 -16.01
CA ARG A 362 9.80 -6.09 -17.41
C ARG A 362 10.97 -6.67 -18.20
N SER A 363 11.67 -7.64 -17.62
CA SER A 363 12.80 -8.31 -18.27
C SER A 363 13.18 -9.63 -17.59
N GLY A 364 13.83 -10.54 -18.31
CA GLY A 364 14.28 -11.85 -17.79
C GLY A 364 15.57 -11.77 -16.97
N ILE A 365 16.72 -11.94 -17.63
CA ILE A 365 18.03 -12.04 -16.97
C ILE A 365 18.41 -10.72 -16.28
N THR A 366 18.08 -9.58 -16.88
CA THR A 366 18.48 -8.27 -16.35
C THR A 366 17.79 -7.93 -15.03
N SER A 367 16.52 -8.30 -14.82
CA SER A 367 15.84 -8.15 -13.51
C SER A 367 16.44 -9.08 -12.44
N ALA A 368 16.77 -10.30 -12.83
CA ALA A 368 17.45 -11.29 -12.00
C ALA A 368 18.82 -10.79 -11.51
N LEU A 369 19.64 -10.24 -12.40
CA LEU A 369 20.93 -9.64 -12.05
C LEU A 369 20.77 -8.34 -11.24
N ALA A 370 19.72 -7.57 -11.51
CA ALA A 370 19.41 -6.33 -10.81
C ALA A 370 18.88 -6.53 -9.39
N GLY A 371 18.51 -7.75 -9.00
CA GLY A 371 18.21 -8.10 -7.61
C GLY A 371 16.84 -8.72 -7.35
N LEU A 372 16.01 -8.95 -8.36
CA LEU A 372 14.74 -9.68 -8.20
C LEU A 372 15.02 -11.14 -7.77
N ASP A 373 14.17 -11.70 -6.92
CA ASP A 373 14.28 -13.10 -6.44
C ASP A 373 13.06 -13.96 -6.83
N MET A 374 11.88 -13.35 -6.96
CA MET A 374 10.64 -14.05 -7.28
C MET A 374 9.79 -13.28 -8.29
N SER A 375 9.36 -13.95 -9.36
CA SER A 375 8.46 -13.40 -10.38
C SER A 375 7.00 -13.75 -10.05
N MET A 376 6.13 -12.75 -9.98
CA MET A 376 4.69 -12.91 -9.73
C MET A 376 3.83 -12.15 -10.75
N PRO A 377 2.69 -12.73 -11.21
CA PRO A 377 2.24 -14.11 -10.97
C PRO A 377 3.04 -15.15 -11.76
N GLY A 378 4.06 -14.72 -12.51
CA GLY A 378 4.96 -15.55 -13.31
C GLY A 378 4.90 -15.22 -14.80
N ASP A 379 3.76 -14.74 -15.29
CA ASP A 379 3.58 -14.32 -16.68
C ASP A 379 4.48 -13.11 -17.02
N GLY A 380 4.76 -12.92 -18.31
CA GLY A 380 5.65 -11.87 -18.81
C GLY A 380 4.97 -10.52 -18.99
N PHE A 381 4.75 -10.12 -20.24
CA PHE A 381 4.14 -8.82 -20.55
C PHE A 381 2.62 -8.80 -20.40
N ALA A 382 1.95 -9.94 -20.59
CA ALA A 382 0.50 -10.04 -20.60
C ALA A 382 -0.01 -11.04 -19.58
N TRP A 383 -1.27 -10.87 -19.18
CA TRP A 383 -1.94 -11.75 -18.21
C TRP A 383 -2.30 -13.10 -18.85
N ALA A 384 -1.99 -14.19 -18.13
CA ALA A 384 -2.51 -15.52 -18.41
C ALA A 384 -2.31 -16.01 -19.87
N ASP A 385 -1.15 -15.72 -20.45
CA ASP A 385 -0.76 -16.22 -21.78
C ASP A 385 0.28 -17.36 -21.70
N GLY A 386 0.88 -17.58 -20.53
CA GLY A 386 1.92 -18.58 -20.31
C GLY A 386 3.30 -18.19 -20.85
N ASP A 387 3.49 -16.97 -21.35
CA ASP A 387 4.79 -16.48 -21.83
C ASP A 387 5.56 -15.77 -20.71
N SER A 388 6.31 -16.55 -19.93
CA SER A 388 7.09 -16.02 -18.81
C SER A 388 8.40 -15.37 -19.25
N PHE A 389 8.90 -14.39 -18.48
CA PHE A 389 10.30 -13.95 -18.55
C PHE A 389 11.26 -14.94 -17.91
N TRP A 390 10.79 -15.70 -16.93
CA TRP A 390 11.51 -16.77 -16.23
C TRP A 390 10.89 -18.13 -16.60
N GLY A 391 10.79 -19.08 -15.65
CA GLY A 391 10.41 -20.45 -15.99
C GLY A 391 11.41 -21.09 -16.97
N GLU A 392 10.92 -21.66 -18.07
CA GLU A 392 11.74 -22.24 -19.14
C GLU A 392 12.91 -21.31 -19.57
N LYS A 393 12.67 -19.99 -19.69
CA LYS A 393 13.71 -19.03 -20.12
C LYS A 393 14.83 -18.88 -19.09
N LEU A 394 14.53 -18.99 -17.80
CA LEU A 394 15.54 -18.94 -16.74
C LEU A 394 16.38 -20.23 -16.71
N THR A 395 15.74 -21.38 -16.93
CA THR A 395 16.44 -22.67 -17.11
C THR A 395 17.41 -22.60 -18.30
N ILE A 396 16.97 -22.06 -19.44
CA ILE A 396 17.83 -21.85 -20.63
C ILE A 396 19.00 -20.92 -20.29
N ALA A 397 18.73 -19.81 -19.60
CA ALA A 397 19.75 -18.82 -19.26
C ALA A 397 20.87 -19.39 -18.36
N VAL A 398 20.54 -20.32 -17.46
CA VAL A 398 21.55 -21.04 -16.68
C VAL A 398 22.34 -22.00 -17.56
N LEU A 399 21.66 -22.77 -18.40
CA LEU A 399 22.29 -23.80 -19.23
C LEU A 399 23.11 -23.22 -20.40
N ASN A 400 22.83 -22.01 -20.88
CA ASN A 400 23.68 -21.37 -21.89
C ASN A 400 24.82 -20.52 -21.27
N GLY A 401 24.79 -20.31 -19.94
CA GLY A 401 25.82 -19.62 -19.17
C GLY A 401 25.59 -18.11 -19.01
N THR A 402 24.48 -17.57 -19.49
CA THR A 402 24.15 -16.14 -19.35
C THR A 402 23.71 -15.77 -17.93
N MET A 403 23.02 -16.68 -17.23
CA MET A 403 22.63 -16.52 -15.84
C MET A 403 23.59 -17.28 -14.92
N PRO A 404 24.34 -16.62 -14.02
CA PRO A 404 25.20 -17.30 -13.07
C PRO A 404 24.41 -18.20 -12.10
N MET A 405 24.84 -19.46 -11.93
CA MET A 405 24.26 -20.38 -10.94
C MET A 405 24.28 -19.81 -9.52
N GLU A 406 25.30 -19.02 -9.20
CA GLU A 406 25.41 -18.33 -7.90
C GLU A 406 24.25 -17.38 -7.66
N ARG A 407 23.81 -16.65 -8.68
CA ARG A 407 22.68 -15.73 -8.57
C ARG A 407 21.38 -16.50 -8.35
N LEU A 408 21.13 -17.56 -9.13
CA LEU A 408 19.93 -18.41 -8.95
C LEU A 408 19.92 -19.07 -7.57
N ASN A 409 21.05 -19.62 -7.11
CA ASN A 409 21.14 -20.21 -5.78
C ASN A 409 20.81 -19.18 -4.69
N ASP A 410 21.29 -17.94 -4.79
CA ASP A 410 20.97 -16.89 -3.82
C ASP A 410 19.47 -16.56 -3.79
N MET A 411 18.81 -16.42 -4.95
CA MET A 411 17.34 -16.20 -5.03
C MET A 411 16.57 -17.27 -4.26
N VAL A 412 16.88 -18.53 -4.54
CA VAL A 412 16.21 -19.68 -3.92
C VAL A 412 16.54 -19.75 -2.43
N THR A 413 17.80 -19.46 -2.06
CA THR A 413 18.22 -19.47 -0.65
C THR A 413 17.46 -18.43 0.15
N ARG A 414 17.27 -17.22 -0.37
CA ARG A 414 16.48 -16.15 0.29
C ARG A 414 15.04 -16.58 0.56
N ILE A 415 14.40 -17.20 -0.44
CA ILE A 415 13.01 -17.68 -0.33
C ILE A 415 12.90 -18.82 0.70
N VAL A 416 13.77 -19.83 0.60
CA VAL A 416 13.76 -20.97 1.52
C VAL A 416 14.18 -20.57 2.94
N ALA A 417 15.14 -19.64 3.07
CA ALA A 417 15.56 -19.12 4.37
C ALA A 417 14.42 -18.33 5.03
N ALA A 418 13.65 -17.54 4.28
CA ALA A 418 12.45 -16.87 4.83
C ALA A 418 11.42 -17.89 5.33
N TRP A 419 11.15 -18.95 4.55
CA TRP A 419 10.26 -20.02 4.99
C TRP A 419 10.71 -20.69 6.30
N TYR A 420 12.02 -20.96 6.45
CA TYR A 420 12.59 -21.47 7.70
C TYR A 420 12.62 -20.44 8.84
N GLN A 421 12.88 -19.16 8.53
CA GLN A 421 12.95 -18.08 9.51
C GLN A 421 11.62 -17.91 10.24
N LEU A 422 10.51 -18.19 9.55
CA LEU A 422 9.17 -18.08 10.09
C LEU A 422 8.61 -19.44 10.55
N GLY A 423 9.45 -20.48 10.66
CA GLY A 423 9.06 -21.79 11.19
C GLY A 423 7.98 -22.49 10.37
N GLN A 424 7.84 -22.19 9.08
CA GLN A 424 6.80 -22.79 8.26
C GLN A 424 7.06 -24.26 7.90
N ASP A 425 8.24 -24.76 8.25
CA ASP A 425 8.65 -26.16 8.14
C ASP A 425 8.23 -27.02 9.33
N GLU A 426 7.81 -26.40 10.43
CA GLU A 426 7.49 -27.12 11.65
C GLU A 426 6.16 -27.89 11.52
N PRO A 427 6.11 -29.16 11.91
CA PRO A 427 4.87 -29.92 11.93
C PRO A 427 3.94 -29.34 13.00
N GLY A 428 2.73 -28.93 12.61
CA GLY A 428 1.72 -28.42 13.51
C GLY A 428 0.32 -28.59 12.94
N ASP A 429 -0.70 -28.16 13.69
CA ASP A 429 -2.11 -28.26 13.30
C ASP A 429 -2.52 -27.24 12.22
N ASN A 430 -1.59 -26.36 11.80
CA ASN A 430 -1.83 -25.36 10.78
C ASN A 430 -1.98 -25.98 9.39
N PRO A 431 -2.85 -25.44 8.52
CA PRO A 431 -2.94 -25.89 7.14
C PRO A 431 -1.61 -25.75 6.40
N THR A 432 -1.19 -26.82 5.72
CA THR A 432 0.01 -26.84 4.88
C THR A 432 -0.26 -26.41 3.44
N SER A 433 -1.53 -26.11 3.11
CA SER A 433 -1.97 -25.64 1.81
C SER A 433 -3.20 -24.72 1.98
N PRO A 434 -3.47 -23.86 0.99
CA PRO A 434 -4.68 -23.04 0.99
C PRO A 434 -5.95 -23.88 1.16
N ASN A 435 -6.90 -23.36 1.92
CA ASN A 435 -8.20 -23.98 2.16
C ASN A 435 -9.38 -23.16 1.59
N PHE A 436 -9.06 -22.20 0.72
CA PHE A 436 -9.97 -21.35 -0.01
C PHE A 436 -9.46 -21.14 -1.45
N SER A 437 -10.31 -20.65 -2.34
CA SER A 437 -9.97 -20.29 -3.71
C SER A 437 -10.21 -18.81 -3.97
N SER A 438 -9.23 -18.15 -4.58
CA SER A 438 -9.35 -16.76 -5.01
C SER A 438 -10.32 -16.54 -6.18
N TRP A 439 -10.76 -17.63 -6.83
CA TRP A 439 -11.42 -17.56 -8.14
C TRP A 439 -12.90 -17.97 -8.13
N THR A 440 -13.36 -18.60 -7.04
CA THR A 440 -14.75 -19.01 -6.88
C THR A 440 -15.12 -19.11 -5.41
N ASN A 441 -16.39 -18.85 -5.10
CA ASN A 441 -16.97 -19.03 -3.77
C ASN A 441 -17.58 -20.44 -3.58
N ASP A 442 -17.58 -21.27 -4.63
CA ASP A 442 -18.16 -22.61 -4.57
C ASP A 442 -17.26 -23.58 -3.80
N GLU A 443 -17.86 -24.54 -3.09
CA GLU A 443 -17.11 -25.59 -2.37
C GLU A 443 -16.21 -26.39 -3.33
N TYR A 444 -16.72 -26.71 -4.52
CA TYR A 444 -16.04 -27.44 -5.57
C TYR A 444 -15.83 -26.57 -6.80
N GLY A 445 -14.60 -26.55 -7.30
CA GLY A 445 -14.20 -25.75 -8.46
C GLY A 445 -13.00 -26.36 -9.17
N HIS A 446 -12.51 -25.69 -10.21
CA HIS A 446 -11.29 -26.15 -10.90
C HIS A 446 -10.06 -25.91 -10.02
N LEU A 447 -9.10 -26.83 -10.09
CA LEU A 447 -7.82 -26.66 -9.39
C LEU A 447 -6.89 -25.66 -10.09
N TYR A 448 -7.13 -25.42 -11.39
CA TYR A 448 -6.28 -24.63 -12.28
C TYR A 448 -7.16 -23.74 -13.17
N GLU A 449 -7.88 -22.79 -12.57
CA GLU A 449 -8.94 -22.00 -13.23
C GLU A 449 -8.48 -21.37 -14.56
N GLY A 450 -7.28 -20.80 -14.60
CA GLY A 450 -6.72 -20.12 -15.78
C GLY A 450 -6.30 -21.05 -16.92
N SER A 451 -6.19 -22.37 -16.69
CA SER A 451 -5.63 -23.32 -17.66
C SER A 451 -6.63 -23.86 -18.68
N GLY A 452 -7.93 -23.76 -18.39
CA GLY A 452 -8.99 -24.42 -19.17
C GLY A 452 -9.12 -25.94 -18.91
N ASP A 453 -8.23 -26.52 -18.09
CA ASP A 453 -8.34 -27.90 -17.63
C ASP A 453 -9.59 -28.09 -16.75
N LYS A 454 -10.21 -29.27 -16.84
CA LYS A 454 -11.48 -29.58 -16.16
C LYS A 454 -11.31 -30.36 -14.86
N THR A 455 -10.08 -30.57 -14.40
CA THR A 455 -9.82 -31.21 -13.11
C THR A 455 -10.37 -30.33 -12.00
N SER A 456 -11.37 -30.86 -11.30
CA SER A 456 -12.03 -30.19 -10.18
C SER A 456 -11.76 -30.90 -8.86
N GLY A 457 -11.90 -30.16 -7.78
CA GLY A 457 -11.77 -30.67 -6.42
C GLY A 457 -12.43 -29.74 -5.43
N LYS A 458 -12.36 -30.09 -4.14
CA LYS A 458 -12.81 -29.20 -3.07
C LYS A 458 -11.78 -28.08 -2.90
N VAL A 459 -12.16 -26.87 -3.32
CA VAL A 459 -11.27 -25.69 -3.34
C VAL A 459 -11.58 -24.71 -2.21
N ASN A 460 -12.82 -24.71 -1.71
CA ASN A 460 -13.21 -23.97 -0.51
C ASN A 460 -13.59 -24.95 0.62
N LYS A 461 -13.08 -24.68 1.82
CA LYS A 461 -13.41 -25.42 3.04
C LYS A 461 -14.18 -24.57 4.06
N PHE A 462 -14.47 -23.30 3.75
CA PHE A 462 -15.23 -22.37 4.60
C PHE A 462 -14.68 -22.30 6.03
N VAL A 463 -13.34 -22.28 6.17
CA VAL A 463 -12.70 -22.25 7.49
C VAL A 463 -12.89 -20.87 8.11
N ASP A 464 -13.56 -20.81 9.26
CA ASP A 464 -13.71 -19.58 10.01
C ASP A 464 -12.43 -19.25 10.78
N VAL A 465 -11.85 -18.09 10.50
CA VAL A 465 -10.61 -17.61 11.11
C VAL A 465 -10.80 -16.34 11.94
N GLN A 466 -12.04 -15.85 12.08
CA GLN A 466 -12.36 -14.57 12.75
C GLN A 466 -12.30 -14.62 14.28
N GLY A 467 -12.15 -15.82 14.86
CA GLY A 467 -12.28 -16.03 16.30
C GLY A 467 -13.73 -15.91 16.80
N SER A 468 -13.95 -16.08 18.11
CA SER A 468 -15.29 -15.96 18.71
C SER A 468 -15.21 -15.55 20.18
N GLY A 469 -16.32 -15.02 20.73
CA GLY A 469 -16.36 -14.56 22.12
C GLY A 469 -15.31 -13.49 22.38
N ASP A 470 -14.53 -13.65 23.46
CA ASP A 470 -13.48 -12.72 23.85
C ASP A 470 -12.26 -12.73 22.90
N GLU A 471 -12.16 -13.74 22.01
CA GLU A 471 -11.11 -13.85 20.99
C GLU A 471 -11.56 -13.38 19.60
N ALA A 472 -12.78 -12.82 19.47
CA ALA A 472 -13.27 -12.32 18.20
C ALA A 472 -12.41 -11.16 17.70
N HIS A 473 -11.90 -11.28 16.47
CA HIS A 473 -11.02 -10.28 15.87
C HIS A 473 -11.74 -8.95 15.62
N SER A 474 -13.07 -8.98 15.50
CA SER A 474 -13.92 -7.79 15.42
C SER A 474 -13.78 -6.86 16.64
N ILE A 475 -13.41 -7.39 17.81
CA ILE A 475 -13.15 -6.57 19.01
C ILE A 475 -11.94 -5.65 18.76
N THR A 476 -10.86 -6.19 18.21
CA THR A 476 -9.67 -5.41 17.85
C THR A 476 -9.95 -4.50 16.66
N ALA A 477 -10.70 -4.96 15.66
CA ALA A 477 -11.11 -4.13 14.53
C ALA A 477 -11.89 -2.88 14.98
N ARG A 478 -12.88 -3.06 15.87
CA ARG A 478 -13.65 -1.98 16.50
C ARG A 478 -12.77 -1.04 17.31
N ARG A 479 -11.83 -1.57 18.11
CA ARG A 479 -10.88 -0.76 18.89
C ARG A 479 -9.98 0.09 18.00
N VAL A 480 -9.42 -0.47 16.93
CA VAL A 480 -8.60 0.26 15.94
C VAL A 480 -9.44 1.35 15.27
N ALA A 481 -10.66 1.05 14.83
CA ALA A 481 -11.55 2.04 14.21
C ALA A 481 -11.93 3.17 15.18
N ALA A 482 -12.23 2.84 16.44
CA ALA A 482 -12.63 3.83 17.44
C ALA A 482 -11.44 4.72 17.86
N GLU A 483 -10.26 4.14 18.10
CA GLU A 483 -9.03 4.90 18.40
C GLU A 483 -8.51 5.68 17.19
N GLY A 484 -8.79 5.23 15.96
CA GLY A 484 -8.42 5.90 14.71
C GLY A 484 -9.41 6.98 14.24
N THR A 485 -10.52 7.16 14.98
CA THR A 485 -11.50 8.22 14.72
C THR A 485 -10.99 9.56 15.29
N VAL A 486 -10.87 10.57 14.43
CA VAL A 486 -10.25 11.86 14.77
C VAL A 486 -11.31 12.96 14.88
N LEU A 487 -11.47 13.50 16.08
CA LEU A 487 -12.34 14.65 16.34
C LEU A 487 -11.57 15.94 16.07
N VAL A 488 -11.95 16.71 15.04
CA VAL A 488 -11.22 17.93 14.65
C VAL A 488 -11.95 19.23 15.05
N LYS A 489 -13.25 19.14 15.34
CA LYS A 489 -14.07 20.25 15.84
C LYS A 489 -15.07 19.72 16.86
N ASN A 490 -15.26 20.43 17.97
CA ASN A 490 -16.26 20.10 19.00
C ASN A 490 -16.67 21.35 19.79
N ASP A 491 -17.39 22.24 19.14
CA ASP A 491 -17.88 23.49 19.72
C ASP A 491 -18.95 23.20 20.79
N ASN A 492 -18.89 23.97 21.88
CA ASN A 492 -19.79 23.86 23.03
C ASN A 492 -19.80 22.47 23.72
N GLY A 493 -18.87 21.57 23.37
CA GLY A 493 -18.84 20.21 23.91
C GLY A 493 -20.09 19.40 23.54
N ILE A 494 -20.60 19.54 22.31
CA ILE A 494 -21.77 18.79 21.84
C ILE A 494 -21.52 17.27 21.86
N LEU A 495 -20.28 16.85 21.59
CA LEU A 495 -19.81 15.49 21.82
C LEU A 495 -19.05 15.40 23.17
N PRO A 496 -19.23 14.33 23.95
CA PRO A 496 -20.05 13.14 23.65
C PRO A 496 -21.56 13.38 23.84
N LEU A 497 -22.36 12.63 23.09
CA LEU A 497 -23.82 12.62 23.13
C LEU A 497 -24.37 11.91 24.37
N SER A 498 -25.54 12.35 24.80
CA SER A 498 -26.36 11.66 25.79
C SER A 498 -27.29 10.65 25.11
N PRO A 499 -27.36 9.38 25.56
CA PRO A 499 -28.36 8.42 25.06
C PRO A 499 -29.80 8.90 25.20
N GLN A 500 -30.07 9.81 26.14
CA GLN A 500 -31.42 10.38 26.36
C GLN A 500 -31.68 11.66 25.54
N GLY A 501 -30.74 12.10 24.71
CA GLY A 501 -30.81 13.39 24.00
C GLY A 501 -30.54 14.58 24.92
N GLN A 502 -30.63 15.80 24.37
CA GLN A 502 -30.49 17.06 25.10
C GLN A 502 -31.84 17.73 25.43
N GLY A 503 -32.95 17.00 25.27
CA GLY A 503 -34.31 17.51 25.45
C GLY A 503 -34.65 17.85 26.91
N ILE A 504 -35.62 18.77 27.07
CA ILE A 504 -36.27 19.06 28.36
C ILE A 504 -37.13 17.87 28.77
N GLU A 505 -37.16 17.55 30.07
CA GLU A 505 -37.97 16.47 30.63
C GLU A 505 -39.45 16.57 30.17
N GLY A 506 -39.89 15.58 29.39
CA GLY A 506 -41.26 15.50 28.84
C GLY A 506 -41.39 15.72 27.33
N ASN A 507 -40.34 16.17 26.62
CA ASN A 507 -40.33 16.29 25.16
C ASN A 507 -39.42 15.23 24.50
N ILE A 508 -39.82 14.75 23.32
CA ILE A 508 -39.00 13.87 22.49
C ILE A 508 -37.90 14.71 21.83
N TYR A 509 -36.65 14.26 21.91
CA TYR A 509 -35.53 14.85 21.20
C TYR A 509 -35.43 14.24 19.80
N HIS A 510 -35.41 15.05 18.75
CA HIS A 510 -35.45 14.57 17.38
C HIS A 510 -34.06 14.64 16.73
N VAL A 511 -33.55 13.49 16.30
CA VAL A 511 -32.25 13.35 15.62
C VAL A 511 -32.48 12.92 14.18
N GLY A 512 -31.93 13.68 13.24
CA GLY A 512 -31.89 13.31 11.82
C GLY A 512 -30.50 12.86 11.41
N ILE A 513 -30.39 11.68 10.78
CA ILE A 513 -29.16 11.16 10.21
C ILE A 513 -29.27 11.24 8.69
N PHE A 514 -28.39 12.00 8.05
CA PHE A 514 -28.45 12.37 6.63
C PHE A 514 -27.22 11.88 5.88
N GLY A 515 -27.43 11.55 4.61
CA GLY A 515 -26.38 11.16 3.68
C GLY A 515 -26.31 9.66 3.45
N GLU A 516 -25.98 9.29 2.21
CA GLU A 516 -25.86 7.89 1.79
C GLU A 516 -24.80 7.13 2.60
N ASP A 517 -23.73 7.83 3.00
CA ASP A 517 -22.61 7.26 3.75
C ASP A 517 -22.97 6.80 5.19
N ALA A 518 -24.16 7.14 5.67
CA ALA A 518 -24.68 6.58 6.92
C ALA A 518 -25.29 5.17 6.76
N GLY A 519 -25.60 4.76 5.52
CA GLY A 519 -26.46 3.61 5.22
C GLY A 519 -25.77 2.42 4.56
N PRO A 520 -26.52 1.33 4.31
CA PRO A 520 -25.96 0.06 3.80
C PRO A 520 -25.72 0.03 2.28
N GLY A 521 -26.25 1.00 1.53
CA GLY A 521 -26.30 0.92 0.07
C GLY A 521 -26.97 -0.39 -0.40
N LYS A 522 -26.35 -1.06 -1.37
CA LYS A 522 -26.72 -2.40 -1.90
C LYS A 522 -26.02 -3.55 -1.16
N GLY A 523 -25.35 -3.28 -0.05
CA GLY A 523 -24.54 -4.23 0.72
C GLY A 523 -23.03 -4.08 0.47
N PRO A 524 -22.19 -4.51 1.42
CA PRO A 524 -20.76 -4.17 1.45
C PRO A 524 -19.93 -4.87 0.36
N ASN A 525 -20.37 -6.03 -0.14
CA ASN A 525 -19.69 -6.78 -1.19
C ASN A 525 -20.38 -6.69 -2.56
N ALA A 526 -21.28 -5.74 -2.77
CA ALA A 526 -22.05 -5.63 -4.02
C ALA A 526 -21.19 -5.31 -5.26
N CYS A 527 -20.02 -4.72 -5.05
CA CYS A 527 -19.06 -4.38 -6.10
C CYS A 527 -17.81 -5.24 -5.96
N VAL A 528 -17.32 -5.78 -7.08
CA VAL A 528 -16.05 -6.52 -7.16
C VAL A 528 -14.91 -5.61 -6.69
N ASP A 529 -14.03 -6.14 -5.85
CA ASP A 529 -12.89 -5.41 -5.26
C ASP A 529 -13.26 -4.06 -4.63
N ARG A 530 -14.51 -3.93 -4.17
CA ARG A 530 -15.09 -2.69 -3.62
C ARG A 530 -15.02 -1.50 -4.60
N GLY A 531 -14.97 -1.75 -5.91
CA GLY A 531 -14.81 -0.74 -6.98
C GLY A 531 -16.00 0.20 -7.22
N CYS A 532 -16.69 0.62 -6.17
CA CYS A 532 -17.75 1.61 -6.21
C CYS A 532 -17.90 2.34 -4.87
N ASN A 533 -18.28 3.61 -4.92
CA ASN A 533 -18.61 4.39 -3.73
C ASN A 533 -20.14 4.42 -3.49
N GLN A 534 -20.64 3.47 -2.71
CA GLN A 534 -22.06 3.40 -2.32
C GLN A 534 -22.23 3.00 -0.85
N GLY A 535 -23.30 3.50 -0.22
CA GLY A 535 -23.48 3.34 1.23
C GLY A 535 -22.29 3.91 2.02
N THR A 536 -22.09 3.37 3.23
CA THR A 536 -20.98 3.73 4.12
C THR A 536 -19.63 3.20 3.61
N LEU A 537 -18.61 4.07 3.60
CA LEU A 537 -17.28 3.74 3.10
C LEU A 537 -16.42 3.07 4.18
N GLY A 538 -16.34 1.73 4.15
CA GLY A 538 -15.52 0.94 5.09
C GLY A 538 -14.08 0.67 4.63
N SER A 539 -13.80 0.76 3.32
CA SER A 539 -12.53 0.48 2.66
C SER A 539 -12.48 1.22 1.32
N GLY A 540 -11.28 1.54 0.81
CA GLY A 540 -11.10 1.88 -0.61
C GLY A 540 -11.17 0.63 -1.50
N TRP A 541 -10.87 0.78 -2.79
CA TRP A 541 -10.97 -0.33 -3.78
C TRP A 541 -9.63 -0.87 -4.30
N GLY A 542 -9.69 -2.07 -4.90
CA GLY A 542 -8.57 -2.71 -5.58
C GLY A 542 -8.03 -3.93 -4.83
N SER A 543 -6.77 -4.29 -5.08
CA SER A 543 -6.12 -5.44 -4.43
C SER A 543 -5.94 -5.28 -2.91
N GLY A 544 -5.92 -4.04 -2.42
CA GLY A 544 -5.89 -3.75 -0.99
C GLY A 544 -7.21 -3.99 -0.26
N ALA A 545 -8.31 -4.22 -0.98
CA ALA A 545 -9.64 -4.41 -0.40
C ALA A 545 -9.98 -5.90 -0.20
N VAL A 546 -10.95 -6.17 0.69
CA VAL A 546 -11.37 -7.54 1.04
C VAL A 546 -12.89 -7.65 1.14
N GLU A 547 -13.37 -8.88 1.20
CA GLU A 547 -14.76 -9.23 1.45
C GLU A 547 -15.13 -8.92 2.90
N PHE A 548 -16.26 -8.23 3.08
CA PHE A 548 -16.81 -7.98 4.41
C PHE A 548 -17.67 -9.16 4.87
N PRO A 549 -17.43 -9.78 6.04
CA PRO A 549 -18.36 -10.77 6.60
C PRO A 549 -19.70 -10.10 6.96
N TYR A 550 -19.62 -8.84 7.39
CA TYR A 550 -20.70 -7.90 7.62
C TYR A 550 -20.11 -6.48 7.61
N LEU A 551 -20.97 -5.46 7.61
CA LEU A 551 -20.56 -4.07 7.79
C LEU A 551 -21.64 -3.37 8.61
N VAL A 552 -21.31 -2.99 9.84
CA VAL A 552 -22.23 -2.26 10.72
C VAL A 552 -22.31 -0.82 10.26
N THR A 553 -23.49 -0.39 9.81
CA THR A 553 -23.67 0.98 9.30
C THR A 553 -23.71 2.00 10.45
N PRO A 554 -23.26 3.25 10.22
CA PRO A 554 -23.41 4.31 11.21
C PRO A 554 -24.85 4.54 11.65
N TYR A 555 -25.82 4.50 10.72
CA TYR A 555 -27.23 4.69 11.05
C TYR A 555 -27.73 3.64 12.04
N ASP A 556 -27.45 2.35 11.80
CA ASP A 556 -27.94 1.27 12.66
C ASP A 556 -27.37 1.39 14.08
N ALA A 557 -26.05 1.56 14.20
CA ALA A 557 -25.36 1.63 15.49
C ALA A 557 -25.71 2.88 16.30
N LEU A 558 -25.87 4.03 15.64
CA LEU A 558 -26.27 5.28 16.31
C LEU A 558 -27.72 5.21 16.79
N LYS A 559 -28.62 4.70 15.95
CA LYS A 559 -30.03 4.51 16.31
C LYS A 559 -30.19 3.59 17.52
N GLU A 560 -29.44 2.49 17.56
CA GLU A 560 -29.46 1.55 18.70
C GLU A 560 -28.88 2.17 19.98
N SER A 561 -27.97 3.14 19.85
CA SER A 561 -27.31 3.77 21.00
C SER A 561 -28.17 4.82 21.71
N PHE A 562 -29.24 5.31 21.08
CA PHE A 562 -30.19 6.24 21.68
C PHE A 562 -31.36 5.53 22.40
N ASP A 563 -31.88 6.15 23.45
CA ASP A 563 -33.08 5.69 24.16
C ASP A 563 -34.33 5.99 23.32
N ALA A 564 -34.88 4.96 22.68
CA ALA A 564 -36.06 5.06 21.82
C ALA A 564 -37.33 5.58 22.52
N GLY A 565 -37.36 5.62 23.85
CA GLY A 565 -38.45 6.25 24.61
C GLY A 565 -38.33 7.76 24.73
N LYS A 566 -37.17 8.34 24.44
CA LYS A 566 -36.85 9.76 24.64
C LYS A 566 -36.32 10.45 23.39
N VAL A 567 -35.71 9.69 22.48
CA VAL A 567 -35.10 10.18 21.25
C VAL A 567 -35.74 9.51 20.06
N ASP A 568 -36.23 10.32 19.12
CA ASP A 568 -36.71 9.85 17.81
C ASP A 568 -35.59 10.04 16.78
N VAL A 569 -35.09 8.92 16.25
CA VAL A 569 -34.00 8.91 15.26
C VAL A 569 -34.56 8.57 13.89
N GLN A 570 -34.41 9.48 12.94
CA GLN A 570 -34.85 9.33 11.56
C GLN A 570 -33.66 9.31 10.61
N GLY A 571 -33.68 8.37 9.64
CA GLY A 571 -32.61 8.21 8.66
C GLY A 571 -33.04 8.64 7.27
N PHE A 572 -32.23 9.50 6.65
CA PHE A 572 -32.33 9.96 5.27
C PHE A 572 -31.06 9.54 4.53
N LEU A 573 -31.01 8.25 4.17
CA LEU A 573 -29.81 7.56 3.68
C LEU A 573 -29.57 7.79 2.18
N THR A 574 -29.69 9.04 1.75
CA THR A 574 -29.45 9.54 0.39
C THR A 574 -28.89 10.96 0.48
N ASN A 575 -28.15 11.39 -0.55
CA ASN A 575 -27.68 12.78 -0.64
C ASN A 575 -28.74 13.70 -1.27
N GLU A 576 -29.83 13.14 -1.82
CA GLU A 576 -30.97 13.88 -2.35
C GLU A 576 -32.02 14.10 -1.25
N ILE A 577 -31.90 15.21 -0.52
CA ILE A 577 -32.81 15.56 0.60
C ILE A 577 -33.70 16.76 0.26
N SER A 578 -34.92 16.80 0.79
CA SER A 578 -35.85 17.93 0.66
C SER A 578 -35.82 18.84 1.91
N ASP A 579 -36.29 20.07 1.80
CA ASP A 579 -36.31 20.99 2.94
C ASP A 579 -37.29 20.54 4.03
N GLN A 580 -38.30 19.72 3.67
CA GLN A 580 -39.26 19.15 4.61
C GLN A 580 -38.60 18.12 5.53
N ASP A 581 -37.62 17.38 5.02
CA ASP A 581 -36.83 16.40 5.76
C ASP A 581 -35.96 17.06 6.85
N LEU A 582 -35.81 18.39 6.85
CA LEU A 582 -34.93 19.13 7.75
C LEU A 582 -35.66 19.87 8.87
N GLN A 583 -36.98 20.07 8.77
CA GLN A 583 -37.71 21.01 9.64
C GLN A 583 -37.87 20.60 11.11
N ARG A 584 -37.71 19.31 11.46
CA ARG A 584 -38.16 18.76 12.76
C ARG A 584 -37.05 18.13 13.59
N HIS A 585 -35.79 18.50 13.38
CA HIS A 585 -34.64 17.90 14.07
C HIS A 585 -33.95 18.90 15.00
N ASP A 586 -33.71 18.49 16.24
CA ASP A 586 -32.89 19.24 17.20
C ASP A 586 -31.39 19.07 16.91
N LEU A 587 -31.03 17.89 16.38
CA LEU A 587 -29.68 17.52 15.96
C LEU A 587 -29.71 16.86 14.59
N CYS A 588 -28.88 17.34 13.68
CA CYS A 588 -28.63 16.71 12.39
C CYS A 588 -27.21 16.14 12.34
N MET A 589 -27.08 14.90 11.87
CA MET A 589 -25.81 14.22 11.70
C MET A 589 -25.64 13.92 10.22
N VAL A 590 -24.61 14.47 9.58
CA VAL A 590 -24.39 14.36 8.14
C VAL A 590 -23.18 13.47 7.89
N PHE A 591 -23.39 12.42 7.08
CA PHE A 591 -22.37 11.47 6.69
C PHE A 591 -22.00 11.68 5.22
N VAL A 592 -20.70 11.86 4.98
CA VAL A 592 -20.14 12.15 3.66
C VAL A 592 -18.84 11.40 3.47
N ASN A 593 -18.45 11.16 2.22
CA ASN A 593 -17.25 10.40 1.93
C ASN A 593 -16.49 10.89 0.69
N SER A 594 -15.26 10.38 0.54
CA SER A 594 -14.39 10.60 -0.62
C SER A 594 -13.52 9.37 -0.81
N ASP A 595 -13.74 8.66 -1.92
CA ASP A 595 -13.18 7.33 -2.18
C ASP A 595 -12.12 7.32 -3.30
N SER A 596 -11.25 6.32 -3.29
CA SER A 596 -10.20 6.06 -4.28
C SER A 596 -9.73 4.61 -4.19
N GLY A 597 -8.85 4.21 -5.11
CA GLY A 597 -8.26 2.89 -5.02
C GLY A 597 -7.25 2.62 -6.13
N GLU A 598 -7.10 1.35 -6.45
CA GLU A 598 -6.14 0.90 -7.44
C GLU A 598 -6.55 1.24 -8.89
N GLY A 599 -5.57 1.59 -9.74
CA GLY A 599 -5.76 2.16 -11.07
C GLY A 599 -6.39 1.27 -12.15
N TYR A 600 -6.49 -0.04 -11.92
CA TYR A 600 -7.16 -0.95 -12.88
C TYR A 600 -8.70 -0.86 -12.81
N LEU A 601 -9.24 -0.24 -11.77
CA LEU A 601 -10.66 0.05 -11.60
C LEU A 601 -10.91 1.55 -11.67
N LYS A 602 -12.18 1.88 -11.91
CA LYS A 602 -12.66 3.25 -11.86
C LYS A 602 -14.08 3.27 -11.30
N TRP A 603 -14.40 4.36 -10.62
CA TRP A 603 -15.77 4.69 -10.25
C TRP A 603 -16.10 6.08 -10.81
N GLU A 604 -17.12 6.14 -11.65
CA GLU A 604 -17.45 7.33 -12.44
C GLU A 604 -16.22 7.92 -13.17
N SER A 605 -15.79 9.12 -12.77
CA SER A 605 -14.64 9.83 -13.32
C SER A 605 -13.33 9.55 -12.59
N VAL A 606 -13.36 8.90 -11.42
CA VAL A 606 -12.18 8.60 -10.59
C VAL A 606 -11.52 7.32 -11.08
N ARG A 607 -10.27 7.40 -11.53
CA ARG A 607 -9.54 6.29 -12.18
C ARG A 607 -8.31 5.89 -11.37
N GLY A 608 -8.58 5.26 -10.23
CA GLY A 608 -7.59 5.03 -9.18
C GLY A 608 -7.38 6.28 -8.32
N ASP A 609 -6.65 7.26 -8.85
CA ASP A 609 -6.39 8.54 -8.18
C ASP A 609 -7.63 9.45 -8.15
N ARG A 610 -7.82 10.19 -7.04
CA ARG A 610 -8.93 11.16 -6.87
C ARG A 610 -8.70 12.38 -7.73
N ASN A 611 -9.69 12.80 -8.52
CA ASN A 611 -9.56 13.97 -9.39
C ASN A 611 -9.32 15.30 -8.64
N ASP A 612 -9.75 15.37 -7.39
CA ASP A 612 -9.62 16.51 -6.50
C ASP A 612 -9.67 16.04 -5.03
N LEU A 613 -9.72 16.97 -4.08
CA LEU A 613 -9.83 16.69 -2.65
C LEU A 613 -11.22 17.06 -2.08
N TYR A 614 -12.25 17.24 -2.90
CA TYR A 614 -13.59 17.54 -2.41
C TYR A 614 -14.34 16.26 -1.99
N LEU A 615 -15.45 16.45 -1.29
CA LEU A 615 -16.35 15.36 -0.94
C LEU A 615 -17.07 14.88 -2.22
N GLN A 616 -17.13 13.56 -2.39
CA GLN A 616 -17.82 12.95 -3.53
C GLN A 616 -19.33 13.00 -3.32
N LYS A 617 -20.09 12.69 -4.38
CA LYS A 617 -21.56 12.59 -4.36
C LYS A 617 -22.24 13.88 -3.86
N TYR A 618 -21.67 15.03 -4.20
CA TYR A 618 -22.13 16.36 -3.75
C TYR A 618 -22.15 16.53 -2.22
N GLY A 619 -21.26 15.82 -1.50
CA GLY A 619 -21.23 15.83 -0.04
C GLY A 619 -21.08 17.21 0.59
N ASP A 620 -20.27 18.09 0.00
CA ASP A 620 -20.13 19.47 0.49
C ASP A 620 -21.46 20.25 0.44
N ASP A 621 -22.21 20.08 -0.65
CA ASP A 621 -23.48 20.78 -0.85
C ASP A 621 -24.57 20.19 0.07
N LEU A 622 -24.51 18.89 0.34
CA LEU A 622 -25.35 18.22 1.36
C LEU A 622 -25.10 18.81 2.76
N VAL A 623 -23.82 18.92 3.16
CA VAL A 623 -23.46 19.46 4.49
C VAL A 623 -23.97 20.90 4.64
N GLN A 624 -23.73 21.75 3.64
CA GLN A 624 -24.25 23.14 3.67
C GLN A 624 -25.77 23.15 3.79
N LYS A 625 -26.47 22.39 2.94
CA LYS A 625 -27.94 22.34 2.94
C LYS A 625 -28.52 21.91 4.28
N VAL A 626 -27.96 20.87 4.90
CA VAL A 626 -28.40 20.40 6.22
C VAL A 626 -28.09 21.46 7.29
N ALA A 627 -26.88 22.02 7.30
CA ALA A 627 -26.47 22.98 8.31
C ALA A 627 -27.29 24.29 8.26
N ASP A 628 -27.73 24.72 7.07
CA ASP A 628 -28.58 25.89 6.88
C ASP A 628 -30.01 25.68 7.41
N ASN A 629 -30.53 24.45 7.32
CA ASN A 629 -31.97 24.18 7.47
C ASN A 629 -32.35 23.24 8.62
N CYS A 630 -31.37 22.64 9.31
CA CYS A 630 -31.63 21.71 10.43
C CYS A 630 -32.56 22.34 11.47
N GLY A 631 -33.68 21.66 11.78
CA GLY A 631 -34.69 22.13 12.73
C GLY A 631 -35.35 23.45 12.36
N GLY A 632 -35.47 23.76 11.06
CA GLY A 632 -35.91 25.10 10.62
C GLY A 632 -34.86 26.17 10.97
N SER A 633 -33.59 25.84 10.76
CA SER A 633 -32.40 26.63 11.14
C SER A 633 -32.17 26.77 12.66
N ALA A 634 -32.89 25.99 13.49
CA ALA A 634 -32.75 25.98 14.94
C ALA A 634 -31.81 24.88 15.48
N GLY A 635 -31.62 23.79 14.74
CA GLY A 635 -30.84 22.63 15.15
C GLY A 635 -29.33 22.77 14.90
N ASP A 636 -28.56 21.97 15.63
CA ASP A 636 -27.11 21.87 15.46
C ASP A 636 -26.75 20.71 14.52
N THR A 637 -25.56 20.79 13.91
CA THR A 637 -25.08 19.83 12.90
C THR A 637 -23.75 19.21 13.31
N ILE A 638 -23.66 17.88 13.22
CA ILE A 638 -22.42 17.11 13.33
C ILE A 638 -22.10 16.53 11.95
N VAL A 639 -20.85 16.63 11.51
CA VAL A 639 -20.40 16.08 10.23
C VAL A 639 -19.43 14.93 10.47
N VAL A 640 -19.66 13.81 9.80
CA VAL A 640 -18.78 12.64 9.81
C VAL A 640 -18.27 12.38 8.41
N VAL A 641 -16.96 12.22 8.29
CA VAL A 641 -16.28 11.98 7.02
C VAL A 641 -15.59 10.62 7.03
N HIS A 642 -15.99 9.72 6.13
CA HIS A 642 -15.21 8.53 5.79
C HIS A 642 -14.43 8.81 4.50
N ALA A 643 -13.10 8.81 4.56
CA ALA A 643 -12.29 9.15 3.40
C ALA A 643 -10.95 8.40 3.39
N VAL A 644 -10.47 8.17 2.17
CA VAL A 644 -9.17 7.57 1.84
C VAL A 644 -7.96 8.49 2.14
N GLY A 645 -8.19 9.70 2.65
CA GLY A 645 -7.16 10.70 2.89
C GLY A 645 -7.76 12.08 3.18
N PRO A 646 -6.96 13.16 3.13
CA PRO A 646 -7.46 14.51 3.40
C PRO A 646 -8.53 14.93 2.39
N VAL A 647 -9.48 15.74 2.86
CA VAL A 647 -10.52 16.40 2.05
C VAL A 647 -10.58 17.88 2.40
N ILE A 648 -11.02 18.72 1.46
CA ILE A 648 -11.20 20.16 1.67
C ILE A 648 -12.50 20.41 2.43
N LEU A 649 -12.41 21.16 3.54
CA LEU A 649 -13.55 21.43 4.41
C LEU A 649 -14.09 22.88 4.30
N GLU A 650 -13.41 23.74 3.52
CA GLU A 650 -13.59 25.19 3.55
C GLU A 650 -15.01 25.67 3.23
N LYS A 651 -15.78 24.87 2.47
CA LYS A 651 -17.16 25.19 2.09
C LYS A 651 -18.10 25.30 3.30
N TRP A 652 -17.85 24.62 4.41
CA TRP A 652 -18.84 24.47 5.49
C TRP A 652 -18.23 24.38 6.90
N ILE A 653 -16.92 24.21 7.05
CA ILE A 653 -16.27 24.02 8.36
C ILE A 653 -16.49 25.17 9.35
N GLU A 654 -16.59 26.40 8.85
CA GLU A 654 -16.86 27.61 9.65
C GLU A 654 -18.36 27.91 9.82
N HIS A 655 -19.24 27.07 9.27
CA HIS A 655 -20.67 27.29 9.41
C HIS A 655 -21.06 27.25 10.90
N PRO A 656 -21.78 28.26 11.43
CA PRO A 656 -22.01 28.39 12.87
C PRO A 656 -22.85 27.25 13.47
N ARG A 657 -23.58 26.50 12.63
CA ARG A 657 -24.33 25.30 13.03
C ARG A 657 -23.54 24.01 12.96
N VAL A 658 -22.42 23.96 12.26
CA VAL A 658 -21.54 22.79 12.27
C VAL A 658 -20.77 22.82 13.59
N LYS A 659 -21.24 22.06 14.58
CA LYS A 659 -20.70 22.06 15.95
C LYS A 659 -19.62 21.02 16.16
N ALA A 660 -19.68 19.88 15.47
CA ALA A 660 -18.62 18.89 15.52
C ALA A 660 -18.30 18.31 14.14
N VAL A 661 -17.03 17.96 13.96
CA VAL A 661 -16.52 17.33 12.73
C VAL A 661 -15.60 16.19 13.12
N VAL A 662 -15.89 15.01 12.57
CA VAL A 662 -15.20 13.76 12.88
C VAL A 662 -14.71 13.12 11.59
N LEU A 663 -13.42 12.80 11.52
CA LEU A 663 -12.86 12.01 10.43
C LEU A 663 -12.72 10.56 10.90
N ALA A 664 -13.54 9.68 10.33
CA ALA A 664 -13.60 8.26 10.66
C ALA A 664 -12.80 7.38 9.67
N HIS A 665 -12.18 7.99 8.66
CA HIS A 665 -11.31 7.33 7.67
C HIS A 665 -11.97 6.09 7.05
N LEU A 666 -11.34 4.92 7.14
CA LEU A 666 -11.82 3.64 6.61
C LEU A 666 -11.82 2.59 7.74
N PRO A 667 -12.94 2.44 8.45
CA PRO A 667 -13.00 1.72 9.74
C PRO A 667 -13.26 0.21 9.63
N GLY A 668 -13.34 -0.37 8.44
CA GLY A 668 -13.61 -1.81 8.30
C GLY A 668 -15.02 -2.22 8.77
N GLU A 669 -15.20 -3.49 9.15
CA GLU A 669 -16.51 -4.10 9.41
C GLU A 669 -17.30 -3.52 10.60
N GLU A 670 -16.61 -2.89 11.55
CA GLU A 670 -17.17 -2.36 12.80
C GLU A 670 -17.41 -0.82 12.74
N SER A 671 -17.53 -0.26 11.54
CA SER A 671 -17.69 1.19 11.27
C SER A 671 -18.64 1.91 12.23
N GLY A 672 -19.93 1.55 12.21
CA GLY A 672 -20.94 2.24 13.02
C GLY A 672 -20.76 2.03 14.52
N ASN A 673 -20.32 0.85 14.93
CA ASN A 673 -20.10 0.50 16.33
C ASN A 673 -18.94 1.29 16.95
N ALA A 674 -17.82 1.38 16.23
CA ALA A 674 -16.67 2.19 16.63
C ALA A 674 -17.05 3.67 16.73
N LEU A 675 -17.80 4.19 15.75
CA LEU A 675 -18.28 5.56 15.78
C LEU A 675 -19.21 5.83 16.97
N ALA A 676 -20.14 4.92 17.25
CA ALA A 676 -21.03 5.03 18.40
C ALA A 676 -20.27 5.04 19.73
N ASP A 677 -19.18 4.27 19.86
CA ASP A 677 -18.36 4.28 21.07
C ASP A 677 -17.72 5.65 21.32
N VAL A 678 -17.23 6.30 20.27
CA VAL A 678 -16.68 7.65 20.36
C VAL A 678 -17.80 8.66 20.62
N PHE A 679 -18.92 8.57 19.90
CA PHE A 679 -20.00 9.57 19.96
C PHE A 679 -20.66 9.61 21.32
N PHE A 680 -20.90 8.47 21.95
CA PHE A 680 -21.49 8.39 23.29
C PHE A 680 -20.44 8.40 24.41
N GLY A 681 -19.18 8.66 24.07
CA GLY A 681 -18.10 8.78 25.05
C GLY A 681 -17.83 7.50 25.83
N ARG A 682 -18.13 6.32 25.26
CA ARG A 682 -17.73 5.02 25.82
C ARG A 682 -16.22 4.85 25.73
N VAL A 683 -15.62 5.38 24.67
CA VAL A 683 -14.19 5.61 24.53
C VAL A 683 -13.90 7.10 24.38
N ASP A 684 -12.64 7.48 24.58
CA ASP A 684 -12.17 8.83 24.31
C ASP A 684 -11.99 9.06 22.80
N ALA A 685 -12.22 10.30 22.35
CA ALA A 685 -11.82 10.72 21.01
C ALA A 685 -10.30 10.90 21.01
N SER A 686 -9.55 9.82 20.78
CA SER A 686 -8.08 9.82 20.97
C SER A 686 -7.27 9.76 19.69
N GLY A 687 -7.94 9.71 18.53
CA GLY A 687 -7.27 9.71 17.24
C GLY A 687 -6.54 11.02 16.97
N ARG A 688 -5.47 10.94 16.18
CA ARG A 688 -4.72 12.10 15.68
C ARG A 688 -4.51 11.96 14.18
N LEU A 689 -4.62 13.07 13.45
CA LEU A 689 -4.48 13.06 12.00
C LEU A 689 -3.08 12.53 11.59
N PRO A 690 -3.01 11.46 10.78
CA PRO A 690 -1.75 10.97 10.25
C PRO A 690 -1.30 11.77 9.01
N TYR A 691 -1.99 12.85 8.64
CA TYR A 691 -1.71 13.74 7.52
C TYR A 691 -2.19 15.17 7.84
N THR A 692 -1.81 16.14 7.02
CA THR A 692 -2.30 17.53 7.11
C THR A 692 -3.60 17.68 6.33
N ILE A 693 -4.51 18.54 6.80
CA ILE A 693 -5.68 18.99 6.04
C ILE A 693 -5.42 20.42 5.58
N GLY A 694 -5.12 20.58 4.29
CA GLY A 694 -5.02 21.87 3.61
C GLY A 694 -6.37 22.55 3.38
N ARG A 695 -6.32 23.82 2.96
CA ARG A 695 -7.50 24.60 2.55
C ARG A 695 -7.77 24.45 1.05
N SER A 696 -6.76 24.11 0.27
CA SER A 696 -6.90 23.67 -1.12
C SER A 696 -5.88 22.58 -1.47
N LEU A 697 -6.01 21.99 -2.67
CA LEU A 697 -5.05 20.99 -3.16
C LEU A 697 -3.68 21.63 -3.49
N GLU A 698 -3.67 22.90 -3.87
CA GLU A 698 -2.45 23.65 -4.19
C GLU A 698 -1.56 23.89 -2.96
N ASP A 699 -2.13 23.89 -1.75
CA ASP A 699 -1.38 24.06 -0.49
C ASP A 699 -0.33 22.95 -0.27
N TYR A 700 -0.49 21.78 -0.91
CA TYR A 700 0.45 20.65 -0.80
C TYR A 700 1.64 20.77 -1.78
N GLY A 701 1.63 21.76 -2.67
CA GLY A 701 2.70 22.02 -3.62
C GLY A 701 2.53 21.37 -5.00
N GLU A 702 3.39 21.78 -5.93
CA GLU A 702 3.37 21.33 -7.33
C GLU A 702 3.80 19.86 -7.47
N SER A 703 4.82 19.45 -6.71
CA SER A 703 5.30 18.05 -6.69
C SER A 703 4.24 17.07 -6.19
N ALA A 704 3.30 17.51 -5.35
CA ALA A 704 2.23 16.69 -4.76
C ALA A 704 1.01 16.49 -5.69
N GLN A 705 1.04 17.02 -6.91
CA GLN A 705 -0.07 16.88 -7.85
C GLN A 705 0.03 15.57 -8.63
N VAL A 706 -1.11 14.91 -8.84
CA VAL A 706 -1.19 13.71 -9.70
C VAL A 706 -1.04 14.13 -11.17
N LEU A 707 -0.18 13.44 -11.90
CA LEU A 707 -0.08 13.60 -13.35
C LEU A 707 -1.20 12.81 -14.04
N TYR A 708 -2.28 13.48 -14.46
CA TYR A 708 -3.43 12.86 -15.13
C TYR A 708 -3.26 12.67 -16.65
N PHE A 709 -2.37 13.45 -17.27
CA PHE A 709 -2.14 13.42 -18.71
C PHE A 709 -0.65 13.21 -18.99
N PRO A 710 -0.29 12.38 -19.97
CA PRO A 710 1.11 12.10 -20.24
C PRO A 710 1.83 13.34 -20.77
N ASN A 711 3.02 13.61 -20.23
CA ASN A 711 3.90 14.69 -20.68
C ASN A 711 5.03 14.20 -21.61
N ALA A 712 5.16 12.89 -21.79
CA ALA A 712 6.13 12.21 -22.66
C ALA A 712 5.68 10.76 -22.94
N ILE A 713 6.39 10.06 -23.85
CA ILE A 713 6.14 8.63 -24.15
C ILE A 713 6.40 7.75 -22.91
N VAL A 714 7.44 8.08 -22.16
CA VAL A 714 7.64 7.63 -20.78
C VAL A 714 7.26 8.82 -19.91
N PRO A 715 6.05 8.87 -19.32
CA PRO A 715 5.66 9.98 -18.46
C PRO A 715 6.69 10.22 -17.36
N GLN A 716 6.96 11.48 -17.03
CA GLN A 716 7.98 11.86 -16.04
C GLN A 716 7.34 12.69 -14.94
N VAL A 717 7.62 12.35 -13.68
CA VAL A 717 7.29 13.19 -12.52
C VAL A 717 8.56 13.38 -11.70
N ASN A 718 8.89 14.65 -11.41
CA ASN A 718 10.07 14.99 -10.63
C ASN A 718 9.63 15.36 -9.22
N PHE A 719 10.12 14.65 -8.21
CA PHE A 719 9.82 14.91 -6.81
C PHE A 719 10.80 15.96 -6.26
N THR A 720 10.75 17.18 -6.81
CA THR A 720 11.66 18.27 -6.44
C THR A 720 11.53 18.69 -4.98
N ASP A 721 10.35 18.49 -4.39
CA ASP A 721 10.07 18.72 -2.98
C ASP A 721 10.06 17.42 -2.15
N GLY A 722 10.79 16.39 -2.57
CA GLY A 722 10.75 15.07 -1.91
C GLY A 722 11.08 15.08 -0.41
N LEU A 723 11.87 16.06 0.08
CA LEU A 723 12.12 16.28 1.52
C LEU A 723 10.97 17.01 2.24
N TYR A 724 10.12 17.70 1.49
CA TYR A 724 9.10 18.61 1.97
C TYR A 724 7.73 18.15 1.47
N ILE A 725 7.26 17.01 1.98
CA ILE A 725 5.89 16.51 1.74
C ILE A 725 5.01 16.72 2.98
N ASP A 726 3.71 16.87 2.77
CA ASP A 726 2.70 17.11 3.82
C ASP A 726 3.13 18.25 4.77
N TYR A 727 3.08 18.09 6.09
CA TYR A 727 3.35 19.16 7.06
C TYR A 727 4.73 19.81 6.89
N ARG A 728 5.72 19.09 6.34
CA ARG A 728 7.05 19.66 6.05
C ARG A 728 6.98 20.71 4.95
N TYR A 729 6.11 20.52 3.95
CA TYR A 729 5.85 21.52 2.91
C TYR A 729 5.15 22.74 3.51
N PHE A 730 4.10 22.51 4.30
CA PHE A 730 3.32 23.58 4.94
C PHE A 730 4.20 24.43 5.85
N ASP A 731 5.09 23.81 6.63
CA ASP A 731 6.00 24.53 7.52
C ASP A 731 7.12 25.26 6.77
N LYS A 732 7.63 24.70 5.65
CA LYS A 732 8.64 25.37 4.80
C LYS A 732 8.08 26.65 4.17
N HIS A 733 6.83 26.61 3.74
CA HIS A 733 6.19 27.67 2.98
C HIS A 733 5.29 28.59 3.83
N ASP A 734 5.30 28.44 5.15
CA ASP A 734 4.46 29.20 6.10
C ASP A 734 2.97 29.16 5.74
N ILE A 735 2.51 28.01 5.25
CA ILE A 735 1.11 27.77 4.89
C ILE A 735 0.37 27.39 6.17
N SER A 736 -0.76 28.04 6.43
CA SER A 736 -1.62 27.71 7.56
C SER A 736 -2.62 26.61 7.17
N PRO A 737 -2.46 25.37 7.68
CA PRO A 737 -3.41 24.31 7.38
C PRO A 737 -4.77 24.60 8.03
N ARG A 738 -5.79 23.89 7.56
CA ARG A 738 -7.07 23.82 8.26
C ARG A 738 -6.92 23.05 9.56
N TYR A 739 -6.28 21.88 9.49
CA TYR A 739 -5.85 21.09 10.64
C TYR A 739 -4.47 20.48 10.34
N GLU A 740 -3.53 20.66 11.25
CA GLU A 740 -2.15 20.22 11.08
C GLU A 740 -1.95 18.71 11.30
N PHE A 741 -0.87 18.15 10.76
CA PHE A 741 -0.44 16.80 11.07
C PHE A 741 -0.30 16.56 12.58
N GLY A 742 -0.79 15.42 13.05
CA GLY A 742 -0.81 15.05 14.45
C GLY A 742 -1.93 15.70 15.27
N PHE A 743 -2.80 16.52 14.68
CA PHE A 743 -3.90 17.17 15.39
C PHE A 743 -5.08 16.23 15.68
N GLY A 744 -5.73 16.43 16.83
CA GLY A 744 -7.00 15.82 17.18
C GLY A 744 -7.42 16.26 18.59
N LEU A 745 -8.71 16.47 18.80
CA LEU A 745 -9.26 16.79 20.11
C LEU A 745 -9.38 15.52 20.96
N SER A 746 -9.70 15.70 22.25
CA SER A 746 -10.05 14.64 23.21
C SER A 746 -11.23 15.13 24.06
N TYR A 747 -11.97 14.22 24.68
CA TYR A 747 -12.95 14.58 25.69
C TYR A 747 -12.32 14.87 27.06
N ALA A 748 -11.03 14.54 27.23
CA ALA A 748 -10.19 14.96 28.33
C ALA A 748 -9.31 16.17 27.93
N THR A 749 -8.57 16.71 28.89
CA THR A 749 -7.58 17.79 28.66
C THR A 749 -6.26 17.42 29.33
N PHE A 750 -5.13 17.79 28.72
CA PHE A 750 -3.82 17.31 29.16
C PHE A 750 -2.76 18.42 29.21
N ASP A 751 -2.10 18.61 30.35
CA ASP A 751 -0.99 19.55 30.47
C ASP A 751 0.37 18.85 30.38
N TYR A 752 1.33 19.55 29.77
CA TYR A 752 2.70 19.09 29.53
C TYR A 752 3.67 19.87 30.42
N SER A 753 4.58 19.16 31.09
CA SER A 753 5.56 19.77 32.02
C SER A 753 6.86 18.97 32.12
N ASP A 754 7.86 19.53 32.80
CA ASP A 754 9.09 18.85 33.22
C ASP A 754 9.89 18.19 32.07
N LEU A 755 9.99 18.87 30.92
CA LEU A 755 10.86 18.42 29.82
C LEU A 755 12.30 18.28 30.30
N THR A 756 12.83 17.07 30.18
CA THR A 756 14.24 16.76 30.45
C THR A 756 14.86 16.14 29.22
N ILE A 757 16.00 16.68 28.78
CA ILE A 757 16.78 16.21 27.63
C ILE A 757 18.10 15.70 28.19
N SER A 758 18.33 14.38 28.12
CA SER A 758 19.49 13.71 28.70
C SER A 758 20.37 13.12 27.60
N PRO A 759 21.51 13.76 27.28
CA PRO A 759 22.53 13.15 26.43
C PRO A 759 23.04 11.87 27.07
N VAL A 760 23.13 10.79 26.29
CA VAL A 760 23.69 9.50 26.74
C VAL A 760 24.97 9.11 26.01
N ARG A 761 25.32 9.82 24.93
CA ARG A 761 26.53 9.59 24.11
C ARG A 761 27.07 10.90 23.53
N ASP A 762 28.36 10.93 23.25
CA ASP A 762 29.02 12.06 22.59
C ASP A 762 28.75 12.07 21.08
N LYS A 763 28.44 13.25 20.52
CA LYS A 763 28.21 13.45 19.08
C LYS A 763 29.46 13.06 18.27
N SER A 764 29.27 12.39 17.14
CA SER A 764 30.33 12.16 16.15
C SER A 764 29.78 12.36 14.74
N LEU A 765 30.57 12.99 13.88
CA LEU A 765 30.13 13.40 12.53
C LEU A 765 29.66 12.22 11.70
N LEU A 766 30.43 11.13 11.71
CA LEU A 766 30.15 9.90 11.00
C LEU A 766 29.88 8.75 11.99
N PRO A 767 29.06 7.76 11.59
CA PRO A 767 29.04 6.48 12.28
C PRO A 767 30.42 5.81 12.20
N PRO A 768 30.71 4.84 13.07
CA PRO A 768 31.85 3.94 12.91
C PRO A 768 31.85 3.28 11.52
N PRO A 769 33.01 2.87 10.99
CA PRO A 769 33.10 2.17 9.72
C PRO A 769 32.15 0.97 9.66
N ARG A 770 31.66 0.65 8.45
CA ARG A 770 30.82 -0.52 8.18
C ARG A 770 31.38 -1.76 8.90
N PRO A 771 30.61 -2.41 9.78
CA PRO A 771 31.07 -3.63 10.43
C PRO A 771 31.27 -4.74 9.40
N GLN A 772 32.22 -5.63 9.66
CA GLN A 772 32.36 -6.85 8.85
C GLN A 772 31.15 -7.75 9.08
N ALA A 773 30.71 -8.44 8.02
CA ALA A 773 29.62 -9.39 8.12
C ALA A 773 29.99 -10.47 9.16
N PRO A 774 29.16 -10.70 10.20
CA PRO A 774 29.44 -11.68 11.23
C PRO A 774 29.39 -13.12 10.71
N VAL A 775 28.63 -13.35 9.63
CA VAL A 775 28.48 -14.66 8.98
C VAL A 775 28.73 -14.51 7.49
N SER A 776 29.27 -15.56 6.86
CA SER A 776 29.51 -15.59 5.42
C SER A 776 28.31 -16.20 4.67
N PRO A 777 27.92 -15.65 3.51
CA PRO A 777 26.90 -16.23 2.65
C PRO A 777 27.17 -17.71 2.31
N PRO A 778 26.12 -18.54 2.16
CA PRO A 778 26.27 -19.92 1.71
C PRO A 778 27.00 -20.07 0.38
N GLU A 779 27.89 -21.05 0.30
CA GLU A 779 28.53 -21.47 -0.95
C GLU A 779 27.88 -22.75 -1.52
N TYR A 780 27.79 -22.79 -2.85
CA TYR A 780 27.19 -23.88 -3.62
C TYR A 780 28.15 -24.37 -4.69
N SER A 781 27.91 -25.58 -5.20
CA SER A 781 28.62 -26.08 -6.37
C SER A 781 28.39 -25.15 -7.56
N LYS A 782 29.47 -24.87 -8.29
CA LYS A 782 29.46 -24.11 -9.56
C LYS A 782 29.33 -25.03 -10.77
N GLU A 783 29.21 -26.34 -10.56
CA GLU A 783 29.06 -27.30 -11.64
C GLU A 783 27.77 -27.05 -12.42
N LYS A 784 27.91 -27.12 -13.74
CA LYS A 784 26.77 -26.95 -14.65
C LYS A 784 25.89 -28.21 -14.60
N PRO A 785 24.58 -28.07 -14.37
CA PRO A 785 23.66 -29.22 -14.40
C PRO A 785 23.64 -29.91 -15.77
N ASP A 786 23.34 -31.21 -15.80
CA ASP A 786 23.13 -31.94 -17.06
C ASP A 786 21.93 -31.37 -17.81
N ALA A 787 22.13 -30.91 -19.04
CA ALA A 787 21.08 -30.37 -19.88
C ALA A 787 19.95 -31.37 -20.16
N LYS A 788 20.20 -32.69 -20.12
CA LYS A 788 19.12 -33.67 -20.32
C LYS A 788 18.15 -33.74 -19.14
N SER A 789 18.57 -33.29 -17.96
CA SER A 789 17.74 -33.33 -16.75
C SER A 789 16.60 -32.32 -16.75
N VAL A 790 16.58 -31.36 -17.69
CA VAL A 790 15.57 -30.29 -17.74
C VAL A 790 14.44 -30.55 -18.73
N LEU A 791 14.45 -31.68 -19.43
CA LEU A 791 13.40 -32.03 -20.39
C LEU A 791 12.12 -32.41 -19.66
N PHE A 792 10.97 -32.12 -20.28
CA PHE A 792 9.70 -32.66 -19.79
C PHE A 792 9.78 -34.19 -19.62
N PRO A 793 9.31 -34.75 -18.48
CA PRO A 793 9.22 -36.18 -18.31
C PRO A 793 8.34 -36.83 -19.39
N ALA A 794 8.69 -38.05 -19.80
CA ALA A 794 7.90 -38.78 -20.78
C ALA A 794 6.46 -39.01 -20.26
N GLY A 795 5.46 -38.65 -21.06
CA GLY A 795 4.05 -38.79 -20.67
C GLY A 795 3.51 -37.69 -19.76
N PHE A 796 4.28 -36.61 -19.50
CA PHE A 796 3.83 -35.49 -18.67
C PHE A 796 2.62 -34.77 -19.30
N LYS A 797 1.52 -34.65 -18.55
CA LYS A 797 0.33 -33.88 -18.96
C LYS A 797 0.58 -32.40 -18.68
N LYS A 798 0.89 -31.62 -19.72
CA LYS A 798 1.04 -30.16 -19.61
C LYS A 798 -0.33 -29.50 -19.45
N LEU A 799 -0.44 -28.60 -18.47
CA LEU A 799 -1.56 -27.66 -18.38
C LEU A 799 -1.30 -26.50 -19.34
N HIS A 800 -2.34 -26.06 -20.05
CA HIS A 800 -2.25 -24.91 -20.95
C HIS A 800 -2.04 -23.64 -20.12
N LYS A 801 -1.19 -22.71 -20.61
CA LYS A 801 -0.79 -21.44 -19.95
C LYS A 801 -0.05 -21.55 -18.60
N TYR A 802 0.05 -22.74 -18.03
CA TYR A 802 0.80 -22.95 -16.80
C TYR A 802 2.30 -22.80 -17.07
N ILE A 803 2.99 -22.08 -16.20
CA ILE A 803 4.40 -21.76 -16.37
C ILE A 803 5.25 -22.87 -15.75
N TYR A 804 6.05 -23.51 -16.59
CA TYR A 804 6.90 -24.63 -16.22
C TYR A 804 8.39 -24.26 -16.37
N PRO A 805 9.29 -24.91 -15.62
CA PRO A 805 10.74 -24.73 -15.76
C PRO A 805 11.35 -25.63 -16.85
N TYR A 806 10.58 -26.59 -17.38
CA TYR A 806 11.05 -27.63 -18.30
C TYR A 806 11.22 -27.12 -19.73
N LEU A 807 12.11 -27.76 -20.48
CA LEU A 807 12.28 -27.55 -21.91
C LEU A 807 11.60 -28.68 -22.71
N SER A 808 11.06 -28.33 -23.87
CA SER A 808 10.52 -29.32 -24.81
C SER A 808 11.62 -30.10 -25.53
N ASP A 809 12.75 -29.45 -25.82
CA ASP A 809 13.95 -30.05 -26.38
C ASP A 809 15.20 -29.18 -26.09
N LEU A 810 16.39 -29.71 -26.39
CA LEU A 810 17.66 -29.03 -26.08
C LEU A 810 18.09 -28.01 -27.14
N SER A 811 17.39 -27.88 -28.27
CA SER A 811 17.78 -26.98 -29.37
C SER A 811 17.62 -25.49 -29.01
N ALA A 812 16.81 -25.20 -27.99
CA ALA A 812 16.65 -23.86 -27.43
C ALA A 812 17.91 -23.37 -26.68
N ILE A 813 18.77 -24.29 -26.22
CA ILE A 813 20.02 -23.95 -25.51
C ILE A 813 21.06 -23.53 -26.54
N LYS A 814 21.06 -22.24 -26.87
CA LYS A 814 22.03 -21.62 -27.78
C LYS A 814 22.98 -20.74 -26.98
N GLN A 815 24.29 -20.95 -27.15
CA GLN A 815 25.28 -19.95 -26.75
C GLN A 815 25.20 -18.79 -27.75
N LYS A 816 24.36 -17.80 -27.44
CA LYS A 816 24.36 -16.51 -28.12
C LYS A 816 25.15 -15.52 -27.29
N HIS A 817 25.74 -14.54 -27.96
CA HIS A 817 26.22 -13.34 -27.28
C HIS A 817 25.05 -12.70 -26.52
N PHE A 818 25.25 -12.44 -25.24
CA PHE A 818 24.30 -11.71 -24.41
C PHE A 818 24.95 -10.40 -23.99
N GLU A 819 24.25 -9.31 -24.24
CA GLU A 819 24.65 -7.99 -23.80
C GLU A 819 24.22 -7.79 -22.35
N PHE A 820 25.20 -7.83 -21.44
CA PHE A 820 24.94 -7.57 -20.02
C PHE A 820 24.59 -6.09 -19.79
N PRO A 821 23.80 -5.78 -18.75
CA PRO A 821 23.50 -4.40 -18.37
C PRO A 821 24.77 -3.56 -18.24
N LYS A 822 24.68 -2.29 -18.65
CA LYS A 822 25.77 -1.33 -18.47
C LYS A 822 26.25 -1.33 -17.02
N GLY A 823 27.56 -1.48 -16.82
CA GLY A 823 28.19 -1.51 -15.50
C GLY A 823 28.17 -2.88 -14.79
N TYR A 824 27.62 -3.93 -15.41
CA TYR A 824 27.61 -5.28 -14.82
C TYR A 824 29.00 -5.83 -14.51
N GLU A 825 29.98 -5.58 -15.38
CA GLU A 825 31.38 -6.02 -15.20
C GLU A 825 32.12 -5.24 -14.10
N THR A 826 31.53 -4.16 -13.59
CA THR A 826 32.11 -3.35 -12.51
C THR A 826 31.55 -3.80 -11.17
N THR A 827 32.40 -4.39 -10.33
CA THR A 827 32.04 -4.68 -8.94
C THR A 827 32.03 -3.40 -8.13
N GLN A 828 30.85 -3.02 -7.62
CA GLN A 828 30.69 -1.87 -6.73
C GLN A 828 31.26 -2.17 -5.33
N PRO A 829 31.91 -1.20 -4.68
CA PRO A 829 32.27 -1.32 -3.27
C PRO A 829 31.00 -1.35 -2.40
N LEU A 830 31.07 -2.06 -1.28
CA LEU A 830 29.97 -2.09 -0.31
C LEU A 830 29.67 -0.68 0.23
N SER A 831 28.40 -0.35 0.38
CA SER A 831 27.96 0.94 0.94
C SER A 831 28.51 1.13 2.36
N PRO A 832 29.18 2.26 2.68
CA PRO A 832 29.67 2.52 4.03
C PRO A 832 28.53 2.77 5.04
N ALA A 833 27.32 3.02 4.56
CA ALA A 833 26.12 3.18 5.37
C ALA A 833 25.45 1.85 5.76
N GLY A 834 25.93 0.71 5.24
CA GLY A 834 25.37 -0.60 5.55
C GLY A 834 26.11 -1.40 6.61
N GLY A 835 25.93 -2.72 6.56
CA GLY A 835 26.56 -3.69 7.48
C GLY A 835 25.64 -4.23 8.59
N GLY A 836 24.36 -3.88 8.57
CA GLY A 836 23.35 -4.41 9.48
C GLY A 836 21.94 -4.27 8.92
N ALA A 837 20.95 -4.85 9.60
CA ALA A 837 19.56 -4.77 9.20
C ALA A 837 19.04 -3.32 9.34
N GLY A 838 18.61 -2.74 8.22
CA GLY A 838 18.17 -1.35 8.11
C GLY A 838 19.32 -0.33 7.93
N GLY A 839 20.58 -0.78 7.88
CA GLY A 839 21.76 0.07 7.76
C GLY A 839 22.83 -0.23 8.82
N ASN A 840 23.83 0.66 8.91
CA ASN A 840 24.90 0.56 9.89
C ASN A 840 24.30 0.49 11.32
N PRO A 841 24.63 -0.52 12.14
CA PRO A 841 24.04 -0.68 13.47
C PRO A 841 24.16 0.54 14.39
N SER A 842 25.20 1.37 14.23
CA SER A 842 25.39 2.59 15.02
C SER A 842 24.33 3.66 14.75
N LEU A 843 23.63 3.61 13.61
CA LEU A 843 22.48 4.48 13.32
C LEU A 843 21.39 4.36 14.38
N TYR A 844 21.27 3.20 15.00
CA TYR A 844 20.20 2.87 15.93
C TYR A 844 20.60 2.94 17.40
N GLU A 845 21.82 3.38 17.69
CA GLU A 845 22.25 3.67 19.06
C GLU A 845 21.53 4.92 19.57
N THR A 846 21.03 4.88 20.80
CA THR A 846 20.43 6.03 21.47
C THR A 846 21.50 7.07 21.83
N PHE A 847 21.25 8.32 21.45
CA PHE A 847 22.09 9.49 21.76
C PHE A 847 21.46 10.41 22.79
N VAL A 848 20.12 10.51 22.79
CA VAL A 848 19.37 11.38 23.70
C VAL A 848 18.16 10.63 24.23
N ILE A 849 17.91 10.76 25.53
CA ILE A 849 16.66 10.36 26.17
C ILE A 849 15.89 11.64 26.52
N VAL A 850 14.66 11.75 26.03
CA VAL A 850 13.76 12.86 26.27
C VAL A 850 12.62 12.38 27.15
N THR A 851 12.44 13.00 28.32
CA THR A 851 11.32 12.68 29.23
C THR A 851 10.44 13.88 29.46
N VAL A 852 9.13 13.65 29.52
CA VAL A 852 8.10 14.67 29.77
C VAL A 852 7.04 14.14 30.73
N ASN A 853 6.47 15.01 31.55
CA ASN A 853 5.29 14.71 32.36
C ASN A 853 4.02 15.18 31.65
N VAL A 854 3.05 14.29 31.51
CA VAL A 854 1.73 14.57 30.95
C VAL A 854 0.68 14.34 32.03
N THR A 855 -0.13 15.35 32.31
CA THR A 855 -1.15 15.32 33.37
C THR A 855 -2.52 15.47 32.76
N ASN A 856 -3.43 14.53 33.02
CA ASN A 856 -4.83 14.71 32.65
C ASN A 856 -5.49 15.71 33.61
N THR A 857 -5.79 16.90 33.12
CA THR A 857 -6.45 17.99 33.83
C THR A 857 -7.97 18.00 33.66
N GLY A 858 -8.50 17.07 32.86
CA GLY A 858 -9.92 16.88 32.63
C GLY A 858 -10.62 16.13 33.77
N ASN A 859 -11.91 15.83 33.55
CA ASN A 859 -12.78 15.16 34.51
C ASN A 859 -13.05 13.67 34.20
N ARG A 860 -12.48 13.16 33.11
CA ARG A 860 -12.63 11.77 32.66
C ARG A 860 -11.29 11.18 32.22
N THR A 861 -11.19 9.86 32.26
CA THR A 861 -10.04 9.16 31.66
C THR A 861 -10.02 9.45 30.15
N GLY A 862 -8.83 9.73 29.63
CA GLY A 862 -8.59 9.93 28.21
C GLY A 862 -7.22 9.41 27.81
N GLN A 863 -6.97 9.42 26.51
CA GLN A 863 -5.71 8.98 25.93
C GLN A 863 -5.05 10.14 25.17
N GLU A 864 -3.78 10.37 25.45
CA GLU A 864 -3.00 11.44 24.82
C GLU A 864 -1.87 10.86 23.98
N VAL A 865 -1.63 11.47 22.82
CA VAL A 865 -0.51 11.14 21.93
C VAL A 865 0.57 12.20 22.10
N VAL A 866 1.63 11.83 22.81
CA VAL A 866 2.80 12.67 23.00
C VAL A 866 3.68 12.58 21.76
N GLN A 867 3.96 13.72 21.12
CA GLN A 867 4.74 13.79 19.89
C GLN A 867 6.04 14.55 20.12
N LEU A 868 7.15 14.03 19.58
CA LEU A 868 8.48 14.63 19.66
C LEU A 868 8.99 14.96 18.26
N TYR A 869 9.31 16.25 18.09
CA TYR A 869 9.87 16.81 16.87
C TYR A 869 11.30 17.32 17.08
N VAL A 870 12.09 17.24 16.01
CA VAL A 870 13.47 17.73 15.98
C VAL A 870 13.62 18.79 14.89
N SER A 871 14.26 19.90 15.22
CA SER A 871 14.84 20.83 14.23
C SER A 871 16.35 20.71 14.27
N PHE A 872 16.95 20.62 13.08
CA PHE A 872 18.40 20.55 12.93
C PHE A 872 19.04 21.93 13.16
N PRO A 873 20.34 21.99 13.52
CA PRO A 873 21.03 23.25 13.68
C PRO A 873 21.02 24.10 12.40
N ASP A 874 21.04 25.43 12.54
CA ASP A 874 21.21 26.35 11.43
C ASP A 874 22.64 26.26 10.83
N ASN A 875 22.77 26.59 9.54
CA ASN A 875 24.05 26.71 8.84
C ASN A 875 24.92 25.42 8.85
N VAL A 876 24.29 24.24 8.83
CA VAL A 876 25.03 22.98 8.67
C VAL A 876 25.65 22.93 7.27
N GLU A 877 26.96 22.71 7.22
CA GLU A 877 27.68 22.48 5.98
C GLU A 877 28.13 21.01 5.89
N ASP A 878 27.83 20.34 4.78
CA ASP A 878 28.54 19.12 4.45
C ASP A 878 29.85 19.49 3.76
N ARG A 879 30.94 19.58 4.52
CA ARG A 879 32.26 20.02 4.04
C ARG A 879 33.36 18.95 4.14
N ASP A 880 34.30 19.02 3.20
CA ASP A 880 35.62 18.40 3.27
C ASP A 880 36.70 19.41 2.81
N ASP A 881 37.95 18.98 2.64
CA ASP A 881 39.07 19.86 2.26
C ASP A 881 38.87 20.58 0.91
N LYS A 882 37.97 20.09 0.04
CA LYS A 882 37.80 20.57 -1.34
C LYS A 882 36.40 21.08 -1.65
N PHE A 883 35.41 20.75 -0.83
CA PHE A 883 34.01 21.04 -1.11
C PHE A 883 33.26 21.54 0.12
N ARG A 884 32.32 22.45 -0.09
CA ARG A 884 31.41 22.99 0.93
C ARG A 884 30.03 23.17 0.32
N GLU A 885 29.02 22.58 0.93
CA GLU A 885 27.61 22.71 0.56
C GLU A 885 26.78 22.96 1.81
N SER A 886 25.89 23.96 1.73
CA SER A 886 24.93 24.25 2.79
C SER A 886 23.79 23.26 2.72
N ILE A 887 23.43 22.67 3.86
CA ILE A 887 22.38 21.67 3.97
C ILE A 887 21.12 22.34 4.50
N GLU A 888 20.05 22.32 3.71
CA GLU A 888 18.73 22.75 4.14
C GLU A 888 17.98 21.61 4.85
N PHE A 889 17.13 21.94 5.82
CA PHE A 889 16.30 20.99 6.55
C PHE A 889 14.84 21.46 6.61
N PRO A 890 13.87 20.53 6.71
CA PRO A 890 12.54 20.87 7.16
C PRO A 890 12.58 21.60 8.51
N THR A 891 11.68 22.55 8.70
CA THR A 891 11.55 23.34 9.94
C THR A 891 11.53 22.46 11.18
N ARG A 892 10.84 21.32 11.09
CA ARG A 892 10.81 20.28 12.10
C ARG A 892 10.45 18.95 11.47
N VAL A 893 10.83 17.85 12.12
CA VAL A 893 10.49 16.49 11.70
C VAL A 893 10.13 15.64 12.91
N LEU A 894 9.05 14.86 12.80
CA LEU A 894 8.70 13.85 13.80
C LEU A 894 9.85 12.85 13.96
N ARG A 895 10.13 12.44 15.20
CA ARG A 895 11.13 11.40 15.51
C ARG A 895 10.66 10.36 16.51
N ALA A 896 9.74 10.69 17.40
CA ALA A 896 9.16 9.73 18.30
C ALA A 896 7.75 10.15 18.71
N PHE A 897 6.96 9.17 19.10
CA PHE A 897 5.68 9.39 19.76
C PHE A 897 5.37 8.26 20.74
N ASP A 898 4.47 8.51 21.67
CA ASP A 898 3.87 7.48 22.52
C ASP A 898 2.43 7.84 22.85
N LYS A 899 1.58 6.82 23.02
CA LYS A 899 0.17 7.00 23.38
C LYS A 899 -0.06 6.50 24.80
N VAL A 900 -0.57 7.38 25.65
CA VAL A 900 -0.75 7.11 27.07
C VAL A 900 -2.17 7.37 27.53
N GLU A 901 -2.78 6.37 28.16
CA GLU A 901 -4.05 6.53 28.89
C GLU A 901 -3.80 7.12 30.28
N ILE A 902 -4.53 8.17 30.66
CA ILE A 902 -4.32 8.85 31.94
C ILE A 902 -5.68 9.12 32.60
N ALA A 903 -5.84 8.68 33.84
CA ALA A 903 -7.03 8.98 34.65
C ALA A 903 -7.04 10.45 35.14
N PRO A 904 -8.21 11.03 35.47
CA PRO A 904 -8.33 12.42 35.93
C PRO A 904 -7.39 12.77 37.09
N GLY A 905 -6.71 13.91 36.98
CA GLY A 905 -5.77 14.40 38.00
C GLY A 905 -4.50 13.57 38.18
N ARG A 906 -4.25 12.58 37.30
CA ARG A 906 -3.03 11.77 37.31
C ARG A 906 -2.02 12.30 36.30
N THR A 907 -0.76 12.08 36.62
CA THR A 907 0.38 12.38 35.75
C THR A 907 1.05 11.08 35.34
N LYS A 908 1.41 10.95 34.06
CA LYS A 908 2.30 9.93 33.54
C LYS A 908 3.59 10.57 33.02
N ARG A 909 4.71 9.93 33.31
CA ARG A 909 6.01 10.28 32.71
C ARG A 909 6.18 9.48 31.43
N VAL A 910 6.42 10.16 30.32
CA VAL A 910 6.68 9.57 29.01
C VAL A 910 8.16 9.71 28.69
N GLU A 911 8.76 8.64 28.18
CA GLU A 911 10.18 8.58 27.82
C GLU A 911 10.29 8.20 26.33
N MET A 912 11.02 9.02 25.58
CA MET A 912 11.29 8.80 24.15
C MET A 912 12.79 8.90 23.90
N ALA A 913 13.29 8.08 22.98
CA ALA A 913 14.71 8.02 22.64
C ALA A 913 14.93 8.59 21.24
N LEU A 914 16.01 9.37 21.09
CA LEU A 914 16.53 9.78 19.78
C LEU A 914 17.81 9.02 19.50
N THR A 915 17.83 8.36 18.36
CA THR A 915 18.96 7.60 17.84
C THR A 915 19.94 8.49 17.06
N ARG A 916 21.08 7.93 16.65
CA ARG A 916 21.96 8.60 15.69
C ARG A 916 21.21 8.95 14.41
N LYS A 917 20.42 8.02 13.87
CA LYS A 917 19.65 8.20 12.62
C LYS A 917 18.70 9.39 12.73
N ASP A 918 18.03 9.52 13.87
CA ASP A 918 17.07 10.61 14.14
C ASP A 918 17.73 12.00 14.09
N LEU A 919 19.01 12.05 14.42
CA LEU A 919 19.83 13.27 14.50
C LEU A 919 20.81 13.40 13.32
N SER A 920 20.62 12.62 12.26
CA SER A 920 21.47 12.62 11.08
C SER A 920 20.69 12.96 9.82
N PHE A 921 21.43 13.41 8.81
CA PHE A 921 20.93 13.61 7.45
C PHE A 921 21.75 12.76 6.47
N TRP A 922 21.21 12.49 5.29
CA TRP A 922 21.92 11.75 4.26
C TRP A 922 22.83 12.66 3.45
N SER A 923 24.15 12.43 3.52
CA SER A 923 25.12 13.09 2.66
C SER A 923 25.28 12.31 1.36
N THR A 924 24.79 12.89 0.26
CA THR A 924 24.93 12.32 -1.09
C THR A 924 26.38 12.22 -1.53
N ARG A 925 27.27 13.09 -1.02
CA ARG A 925 28.71 13.06 -1.29
C ARG A 925 29.41 11.92 -0.55
N ARG A 926 29.15 11.80 0.74
CA ARG A 926 29.79 10.80 1.61
C ARG A 926 29.14 9.43 1.48
N GLN A 927 27.95 9.36 0.86
CA GLN A 927 27.10 8.18 0.78
C GLN A 927 26.91 7.55 2.17
N ASN A 928 26.62 8.41 3.16
CA ASN A 928 26.47 8.01 4.56
C ASN A 928 25.62 9.03 5.34
N TRP A 929 25.12 8.59 6.50
CA TRP A 929 24.43 9.43 7.46
C TRP A 929 25.42 10.31 8.24
N VAL A 930 25.18 11.61 8.25
CA VAL A 930 26.01 12.62 8.89
C VAL A 930 25.23 13.27 10.03
N MET A 931 25.80 13.26 11.22
CA MET A 931 25.25 13.96 12.39
C MET A 931 25.95 15.32 12.54
N PRO A 932 25.23 16.45 12.50
CA PRO A 932 25.78 17.74 12.89
C PRO A 932 26.39 17.68 14.30
N VAL A 933 27.67 17.98 14.41
CA VAL A 933 28.40 18.04 15.68
C VAL A 933 28.59 19.48 16.20
N GLU A 934 28.41 20.46 15.31
CA GLU A 934 28.40 21.89 15.61
C GLU A 934 26.94 22.37 15.67
N GLY A 935 26.66 23.40 16.49
CA GLY A 935 25.31 23.92 16.67
C GLY A 935 24.46 23.12 17.67
N ARG A 936 23.17 23.47 17.75
CA ARG A 936 22.22 22.91 18.72
C ARG A 936 20.98 22.39 17.99
N PHE A 937 20.59 21.16 18.28
CA PHE A 937 19.31 20.62 17.82
C PHE A 937 18.21 21.20 18.70
N LYS A 938 17.11 21.65 18.09
CA LYS A 938 15.91 22.01 18.84
C LYS A 938 15.07 20.75 19.03
N ILE A 939 14.67 20.49 20.27
CA ILE A 939 13.78 19.40 20.63
C ILE A 939 12.45 20.02 21.08
N GLU A 940 11.37 19.67 20.39
CA GLU A 940 10.03 20.19 20.65
C GLU A 940 9.08 19.03 20.99
N VAL A 941 8.30 19.15 22.05
CA VAL A 941 7.37 18.10 22.51
C VAL A 941 5.98 18.70 22.73
N GLY A 942 4.95 17.99 22.25
CA GLY A 942 3.57 18.45 22.38
C GLY A 942 2.52 17.49 21.82
N ARG A 943 1.39 18.06 21.39
CA ARG A 943 0.17 17.35 21.00
C ARG A 943 -0.04 17.22 19.49
N SER A 944 0.61 18.08 18.71
CA SER A 944 0.56 18.08 17.24
C SER A 944 1.83 18.71 16.68
N SER A 945 1.98 18.72 15.35
CA SER A 945 3.08 19.43 14.68
C SER A 945 3.10 20.95 14.93
N ARG A 946 2.02 21.55 15.46
CA ARG A 946 1.94 23.00 15.75
C ARG A 946 1.58 23.35 17.20
N ASP A 947 1.06 22.42 18.00
CA ASP A 947 0.90 22.56 19.46
C ASP A 947 2.09 21.91 20.20
N LEU A 948 3.19 22.66 20.32
CA LEU A 948 4.47 22.22 20.88
C LEU A 948 4.88 23.09 22.09
N PRO A 949 4.20 22.94 23.25
CA PRO A 949 4.36 23.83 24.40
C PRO A 949 5.72 23.68 25.10
N LEU A 950 6.40 22.54 24.95
CA LEU A 950 7.71 22.31 25.56
C LEU A 950 8.81 22.29 24.51
N GLN A 951 9.88 23.04 24.77
CA GLN A 951 11.02 23.15 23.87
C GLN A 951 12.32 23.14 24.68
N GLY A 952 13.37 22.55 24.11
CA GLY A 952 14.71 22.54 24.66
C GLY A 952 15.76 22.33 23.57
N GLU A 953 17.02 22.23 23.96
CA GLU A 953 18.15 22.11 23.02
C GLU A 953 19.06 20.94 23.38
N TYR A 954 19.66 20.31 22.36
CA TYR A 954 20.70 19.26 22.47
C TYR A 954 21.97 19.58 21.68
#